data_AF-A0A925YDC2-F1
#
_entry.id   AF-A0A925YDC2-F1
#
_cell.length_a   1.000
_cell.length_b   1.000
_cell.length_c   1.000
_cell.angle_alpha   90.00
_cell.angle_beta   90.00
_cell.angle_gamma   90.00
#
_symmetry.space_group_name_H-M   'P 1'
#
loop_
_entity.id
_entity.type
_entity.pdbx_description
1 polymer ?
#
loop_
_entity_poly.entity_id
_entity_poly.type
_entity_poly.pdbx_seq_one_letter_code
_entity_poly.pdbx_strand_id
1 'polypeptide(L)'
;MSDLLRVENLAVEFRTMAGTTRAVNGLSFRVEPGKTVAIVGESGSGKSVTAQAIMGILPPIARRLDGRILFQEKGASAVDLAGLDTRSKEFAAIRGARISMIFQEPTTSFSAYHTIGDQIGEALKIHRGADDKTARKAAVEGLAAVGFPNPETKVDAYPFELSGGLCQRAMIAMAMICKPALLIADEPTTALDVTVQAEILKLMKAMQEANGTAILLIAHDLGVVANMADEMVVVHHGKAMEAGTAADLFAEPRHPYLKALLAAVPRFDMLPGERLTPIREIKVDMAAAGARRTALGRGKDARAGAEGEVLLMVRGIEKGFTSRSETSWFKKAKAPSSLAVAGVDLDIRRGECLGLVGESGCGKTTLSKIIVRSIEADAGSVEMAGDGGRIDVLKLEGEPLRDWRRRVQYVFQNPYSALNPRMTVLSILSEPLVIHGIGDTKSRRARVSELLRLVGLDDSHMNRYPHSFSGGQRQRLGIARALALEPELIIFDEPVSALDVSIQAQILNLLRDLRSALGLTYLFISHNLAVVDYLADRIAVMAAGRIVELAPREALFRNALHPYTKALIAAVPQPDPSRRLDFARISLERQSDPCAWAAPFGADKTGEPHLVKIGPGHFVRAQKDLAMPVSLPPMPASKGELGGRTPGEHAEIARALAIDPKGEPVVHLDFETGTLDGWSVRRLVGPHSARVQGEVKRVGTKACRFELRPGDRVSQGIRAELRDWYNAPFETDTWYGFATYLAEDFAPPRETGVVLAQWHDQARLGDPSGKPPLAIRYLDGRLRFTGAASPVASPDPETVHLFHETAEVALGRWMDFVFRIHWSRHGPSEIDAFLDGKPLFSFRGPLGYPNEDQAPYFKLGLYASGPIETPLVGYHDNYSRGPGYDAVDPARVHRLAVGAVAVTEPA
;
A
#
# COMPACT_ATOMS: atom_id res chain seq x y z
N MET A 1 11.66 -18.30 32.28
CA MET A 1 10.43 -18.95 31.78
C MET A 1 10.86 -19.86 30.63
N SER A 2 10.35 -21.09 30.54
CA SER A 2 10.70 -22.04 29.48
C SER A 2 9.84 -21.79 28.23
N ASP A 3 10.45 -21.88 27.05
CA ASP A 3 9.75 -21.79 25.76
C ASP A 3 8.69 -22.90 25.63
N LEU A 4 7.53 -22.61 25.03
CA LEU A 4 6.49 -23.61 24.78
C LEU A 4 6.88 -24.52 23.61
N LEU A 5 7.39 -23.91 22.54
CA LEU A 5 7.90 -24.60 21.36
C LEU A 5 9.27 -24.04 21.03
N ARG A 6 10.23 -24.91 20.74
CA ARG A 6 11.54 -24.54 20.22
C ARG A 6 11.88 -25.42 19.02
N VAL A 7 12.05 -24.78 17.88
CA VAL A 7 12.47 -25.41 16.63
C VAL A 7 13.96 -25.11 16.46
N GLU A 8 14.77 -26.14 16.30
CA GLU A 8 16.22 -26.02 16.17
C GLU A 8 16.69 -26.68 14.88
N ASN A 9 17.33 -25.90 14.01
CA ASN A 9 17.99 -26.35 12.78
C ASN A 9 17.11 -27.23 11.88
N LEU A 10 15.81 -26.94 11.81
CA LEU A 10 14.87 -27.74 11.02
C LEU A 10 15.27 -27.72 9.54
N ALA A 11 15.40 -28.91 8.96
CA ALA A 11 15.68 -29.08 7.53
C ALA A 11 14.71 -30.07 6.89
N VAL A 12 14.08 -29.66 5.79
CA VAL A 12 13.10 -30.47 5.04
C VAL A 12 13.40 -30.39 3.55
N GLU A 13 13.48 -31.56 2.90
CA GLU A 13 13.64 -31.69 1.45
C GLU A 13 12.42 -32.30 0.80
N PHE A 14 12.15 -31.92 -0.45
CA PHE A 14 11.16 -32.54 -1.33
C PHE A 14 11.89 -33.28 -2.45
N ARG A 15 11.51 -34.53 -2.68
CA ARG A 15 12.00 -35.35 -3.78
C ARG A 15 10.95 -35.42 -4.87
N THR A 16 11.25 -34.80 -6.01
CA THR A 16 10.37 -34.80 -7.19
C THR A 16 11.10 -35.43 -8.37
N MET A 17 10.35 -35.77 -9.43
CA MET A 17 10.93 -36.26 -10.68
C MET A 17 11.92 -35.26 -11.32
N ALA A 18 11.78 -33.96 -11.03
CA ALA A 18 12.64 -32.90 -11.53
C ALA A 18 13.90 -32.67 -10.66
N GLY A 19 14.03 -33.36 -9.53
CA GLY A 19 15.15 -33.23 -8.60
C GLY A 19 14.73 -33.05 -7.13
N THR A 20 15.74 -32.87 -6.28
CA THR A 20 15.55 -32.65 -4.84
C THR A 20 15.62 -31.15 -4.55
N THR A 21 14.60 -30.61 -3.89
CA THR A 21 14.54 -29.20 -3.47
C THR A 21 14.49 -29.11 -1.95
N ARG A 22 15.40 -28.33 -1.36
CA ARG A 22 15.38 -28.08 0.09
C ARG A 22 14.44 -26.92 0.40
N ALA A 23 13.27 -27.23 0.95
CA ALA A 23 12.23 -26.24 1.24
C ALA A 23 12.47 -25.50 2.57
N VAL A 24 13.05 -26.19 3.56
CA VAL A 24 13.46 -25.59 4.84
C VAL A 24 14.92 -26.00 5.09
N ASN A 25 15.76 -25.06 5.53
CA ASN A 25 17.21 -25.23 5.59
C ASN A 25 17.82 -24.58 6.85
N GLY A 26 17.78 -25.30 7.97
CA GLY A 26 18.38 -24.85 9.22
C GLY A 26 17.54 -23.76 9.91
N LEU A 27 16.22 -23.85 9.81
CA LEU A 27 15.32 -22.87 10.42
C LEU A 27 15.26 -23.08 11.94
N SER A 28 15.49 -22.01 12.70
CA SER A 28 15.45 -22.02 14.17
C SER A 28 14.62 -20.86 14.68
N PHE A 29 13.71 -21.12 15.63
CA PHE A 29 12.91 -20.11 16.33
C PHE A 29 12.27 -20.70 17.58
N ARG A 30 11.73 -19.83 18.44
CA ARG A 30 11.01 -20.21 19.66
C ARG A 30 9.63 -19.58 19.68
N VAL A 31 8.71 -20.19 20.41
CA VAL A 31 7.38 -19.67 20.73
C VAL A 31 7.21 -19.72 22.24
N GLU A 32 6.98 -18.57 22.85
CA GLU A 32 6.73 -18.45 24.28
C GLU A 32 5.24 -18.73 24.61
N PRO A 33 4.92 -19.23 25.82
CA PRO A 33 3.53 -19.43 26.23
C PRO A 33 2.71 -18.14 26.14
N GLY A 34 1.51 -18.22 25.55
CA GLY A 34 0.61 -17.08 25.41
C GLY A 34 1.07 -15.97 24.45
N LYS A 35 2.21 -16.12 23.77
CA LYS A 35 2.72 -15.17 22.78
C LYS A 35 2.34 -15.58 21.36
N THR A 36 2.31 -14.60 20.46
CA THR A 36 2.15 -14.82 19.02
C THR A 36 3.48 -14.65 18.31
N VAL A 37 3.95 -15.69 17.63
CA VAL A 37 5.12 -15.62 16.76
C VAL A 37 4.67 -15.75 15.31
N ALA A 38 5.07 -14.82 14.46
CA ALA A 38 4.77 -14.87 13.04
C ALA A 38 5.93 -15.41 12.20
N ILE A 39 5.66 -16.27 11.23
CA ILE A 39 6.60 -16.63 10.17
C ILE A 39 6.15 -15.96 8.88
N VAL A 40 7.02 -15.11 8.32
CA VAL A 40 6.71 -14.25 7.17
C VAL A 40 7.69 -14.51 6.03
N GLY A 41 7.23 -14.43 4.78
CA GLY A 41 8.07 -14.56 3.59
C GLY A 41 7.25 -14.84 2.34
N GLU A 42 7.89 -14.84 1.18
CA GLU A 42 7.25 -15.20 -0.10
C GLU A 42 6.74 -16.66 -0.12
N SER A 43 5.83 -16.97 -1.05
CA SER A 43 5.38 -18.34 -1.30
C SER A 43 6.55 -19.23 -1.66
N GLY A 44 6.52 -20.47 -1.16
CA GLY A 44 7.62 -21.42 -1.34
C GLY A 44 8.86 -21.17 -0.47
N SER A 45 8.84 -20.20 0.46
CA SER A 45 9.95 -19.99 1.39
C SER A 45 10.07 -21.04 2.51
N GLY A 46 9.08 -21.96 2.63
CA GLY A 46 9.10 -23.06 3.61
C GLY A 46 8.21 -22.85 4.84
N LYS A 47 7.34 -21.82 4.87
CA LYS A 47 6.47 -21.49 6.01
C LYS A 47 5.50 -22.62 6.37
N SER A 48 4.61 -23.00 5.44
CA SER A 48 3.63 -24.08 5.65
C SER A 48 4.31 -25.44 5.84
N VAL A 49 5.45 -25.68 5.19
CA VAL A 49 6.27 -26.89 5.40
C VAL A 49 6.78 -26.97 6.84
N THR A 50 7.13 -25.83 7.45
CA THR A 50 7.54 -25.77 8.86
C THR A 50 6.39 -26.16 9.78
N ALA A 51 5.17 -25.64 9.55
CA ALA A 51 3.97 -26.06 10.29
C ALA A 51 3.67 -27.55 10.13
N GLN A 52 3.71 -28.07 8.90
CA GLN A 52 3.48 -29.49 8.62
C GLN A 52 4.53 -30.40 9.27
N ALA A 53 5.78 -29.95 9.37
CA ALA A 53 6.85 -30.66 10.07
C ALA A 53 6.58 -30.73 11.58
N ILE A 54 6.13 -29.63 12.21
CA ILE A 54 5.74 -29.60 13.62
C ILE A 54 4.55 -30.54 13.87
N MET A 55 3.56 -30.52 12.98
CA MET A 55 2.36 -31.36 13.08
C MET A 55 2.57 -32.82 12.66
N GLY A 56 3.75 -33.19 12.13
CA GLY A 56 4.02 -34.55 11.67
C GLY A 56 3.10 -35.01 10.51
N ILE A 57 2.75 -34.08 9.62
CA ILE A 57 1.85 -34.30 8.47
C ILE A 57 2.52 -33.96 7.13
N LEU A 58 3.85 -34.01 7.08
CA LEU A 58 4.61 -33.81 5.84
C LEU A 58 4.13 -34.80 4.76
N PRO A 59 3.98 -34.37 3.50
CA PRO A 59 3.57 -35.25 2.43
C PRO A 59 4.63 -36.33 2.17
N PRO A 60 4.30 -37.49 1.58
CA PRO A 60 5.24 -38.60 1.37
C PRO A 60 6.49 -38.24 0.54
N ILE A 61 6.38 -37.24 -0.33
CA ILE A 61 7.50 -36.73 -1.13
C ILE A 61 8.47 -35.84 -0.33
N ALA A 62 8.07 -35.42 0.86
CA ALA A 62 8.88 -34.60 1.76
C ALA A 62 9.55 -35.47 2.82
N ARG A 63 10.81 -35.16 3.11
CA ARG A 63 11.60 -35.82 4.15
C ARG A 63 12.24 -34.78 5.05
N ARG A 64 12.02 -34.89 6.35
CA ARG A 64 12.83 -34.17 7.34
C ARG A 64 14.22 -34.80 7.38
N LEU A 65 15.24 -33.97 7.23
CA LEU A 65 16.64 -34.37 7.22
C LEU A 65 17.26 -34.30 8.62
N ASP A 66 17.02 -33.19 9.31
CA ASP A 66 17.64 -32.86 10.59
C ASP A 66 16.77 -31.85 11.35
N GLY A 67 17.18 -31.57 12.58
CA GLY A 67 16.58 -30.60 13.49
C GLY A 67 15.72 -31.23 14.57
N ARG A 68 15.53 -30.47 15.65
CA ARG A 68 14.70 -30.84 16.81
C ARG A 68 13.48 -29.95 16.91
N ILE A 69 12.37 -30.52 17.38
CA ILE A 69 11.12 -29.79 17.61
C ILE A 69 10.71 -30.07 19.04
N LEU A 70 11.19 -29.23 19.96
CA LEU A 70 10.99 -29.40 21.39
C LEU A 70 9.69 -28.71 21.81
N PHE A 71 8.75 -29.49 22.34
CA PHE A 71 7.50 -28.99 22.92
C PHE A 71 7.52 -29.17 24.43
N GLN A 72 7.29 -28.10 25.19
CA GLN A 72 7.31 -28.13 26.64
C GLN A 72 6.23 -27.26 27.26
N GLU A 73 5.31 -27.90 27.98
CA GLU A 73 4.33 -27.19 28.77
C GLU A 73 4.83 -26.89 30.19
N LYS A 74 4.19 -25.91 30.84
CA LYS A 74 4.53 -25.52 32.21
C LYS A 74 4.40 -26.72 33.16
N GLY A 75 5.52 -27.14 33.75
CA GLY A 75 5.58 -28.26 34.69
C GLY A 75 5.69 -29.65 34.03
N ALA A 76 5.81 -29.71 32.70
CA ALA A 76 6.07 -30.95 31.96
C ALA A 76 7.54 -31.02 31.48
N SER A 77 8.00 -32.24 31.21
CA SER A 77 9.28 -32.48 30.53
C SER A 77 9.17 -32.09 29.06
N ALA A 78 10.25 -31.57 28.48
CA ALA A 78 10.30 -31.29 27.05
C ALA A 78 10.24 -32.60 26.24
N VAL A 79 9.39 -32.63 25.21
CA VAL A 79 9.23 -33.75 24.27
C VAL A 79 9.76 -33.31 22.91
N ASP A 80 10.68 -34.07 22.32
CA ASP A 80 11.14 -33.84 20.95
C ASP A 80 10.18 -34.52 19.96
N LEU A 81 9.27 -33.74 19.39
CA LEU A 81 8.30 -34.21 18.40
C LEU A 81 8.99 -34.79 17.16
N ALA A 82 10.20 -34.34 16.83
CA ALA A 82 10.94 -34.89 15.71
C ALA A 82 11.40 -36.33 15.98
N GLY A 83 11.69 -36.69 17.23
CA GLY A 83 12.11 -38.05 17.60
C GLY A 83 10.98 -39.08 17.64
N LEU A 84 9.73 -38.65 17.65
CA LEU A 84 8.56 -39.52 17.77
C LEU A 84 8.08 -40.05 16.42
N ASP A 85 7.54 -41.28 16.42
CA ASP A 85 6.75 -41.77 15.30
C ASP A 85 5.43 -41.01 15.23
N THR A 86 5.16 -40.38 14.09
CA THR A 86 3.92 -39.64 13.77
C THR A 86 2.62 -40.47 13.89
N ARG A 87 2.74 -41.81 13.92
CA ARG A 87 1.64 -42.76 14.13
C ARG A 87 1.52 -43.25 15.57
N SER A 88 2.45 -42.88 16.45
CA SER A 88 2.41 -43.29 17.85
C SER A 88 1.27 -42.63 18.61
N LYS A 89 0.79 -43.30 19.67
CA LYS A 89 -0.19 -42.73 20.60
C LYS A 89 0.34 -41.50 21.32
N GLU A 90 1.65 -41.44 21.58
CA GLU A 90 2.31 -40.30 22.20
C GLU A 90 2.23 -39.05 21.33
N PHE A 91 2.55 -39.17 20.03
CA PHE A 91 2.39 -38.06 19.08
C PHE A 91 0.92 -37.64 18.96
N ALA A 92 0.00 -38.61 18.87
CA ALA A 92 -1.44 -38.35 18.78
C ALA A 92 -2.03 -37.70 20.04
N ALA A 93 -1.43 -37.89 21.22
CA ALA A 93 -1.84 -37.21 22.46
C ALA A 93 -1.44 -35.73 22.47
N ILE A 94 -0.49 -35.32 21.62
CA ILE A 94 -0.05 -33.93 21.45
C ILE A 94 -0.78 -33.30 20.26
N ARG A 95 -0.72 -33.94 19.08
CA ARG A 95 -1.36 -33.47 17.85
C ARG A 95 -2.88 -33.50 17.98
N GLY A 96 -3.54 -32.38 17.73
CA GLY A 96 -4.99 -32.21 17.82
C GLY A 96 -5.50 -31.93 19.23
N ALA A 97 -4.75 -32.29 20.27
CA ALA A 97 -5.13 -32.04 21.66
C ALA A 97 -4.39 -30.85 22.29
N ARG A 98 -3.06 -30.79 22.15
CA ARG A 98 -2.20 -29.74 22.74
C ARG A 98 -1.60 -28.82 21.69
N ILE A 99 -1.35 -29.32 20.48
CA ILE A 99 -0.99 -28.54 19.30
C ILE A 99 -2.06 -28.76 18.25
N SER A 100 -2.77 -27.71 17.84
CA SER A 100 -3.76 -27.77 16.77
C SER A 100 -3.40 -26.84 15.63
N MET A 101 -4.04 -27.06 14.48
CA MET A 101 -3.74 -26.31 13.26
C MET A 101 -5.01 -25.83 12.57
N ILE A 102 -5.01 -24.58 12.14
CA ILE A 102 -5.93 -24.02 11.15
C ILE A 102 -5.21 -24.07 9.82
N PHE A 103 -5.81 -24.74 8.84
CA PHE A 103 -5.26 -24.92 7.50
C PHE A 103 -5.63 -23.73 6.59
N GLN A 104 -4.81 -23.50 5.57
CA GLN A 104 -4.95 -22.38 4.62
C GLN A 104 -6.27 -22.40 3.84
N GLU A 105 -6.80 -23.57 3.47
CA GLU A 105 -8.06 -23.70 2.74
C GLU A 105 -9.07 -24.57 3.53
N PRO A 106 -10.10 -23.98 4.15
CA PRO A 106 -11.05 -24.72 4.96
C PRO A 106 -11.84 -25.77 4.19
N THR A 107 -12.29 -25.43 2.98
CA THR A 107 -13.19 -26.27 2.18
C THR A 107 -12.53 -27.56 1.73
N THR A 108 -11.22 -27.55 1.50
CA THR A 108 -10.45 -28.75 1.11
C THR A 108 -9.95 -29.55 2.32
N SER A 109 -9.94 -28.94 3.50
CA SER A 109 -9.51 -29.57 4.74
C SER A 109 -10.62 -30.32 5.47
N PHE A 110 -11.88 -29.90 5.30
CA PHE A 110 -13.03 -30.67 5.78
C PHE A 110 -13.34 -31.85 4.85
N SER A 111 -13.81 -32.95 5.45
CA SER A 111 -14.48 -34.01 4.70
C SER A 111 -15.83 -33.52 4.20
N ALA A 112 -16.04 -33.58 2.88
CA ALA A 112 -17.32 -33.27 2.25
C ALA A 112 -18.43 -34.29 2.58
N TYR A 113 -18.09 -35.42 3.19
CA TYR A 113 -19.02 -36.51 3.52
C TYR A 113 -19.58 -36.45 4.95
N HIS A 114 -19.08 -35.54 5.78
CA HIS A 114 -19.49 -35.41 7.18
C HIS A 114 -19.98 -34.00 7.48
N THR A 115 -20.88 -33.89 8.46
CA THR A 115 -21.35 -32.59 8.95
C THR A 115 -20.22 -31.86 9.68
N ILE A 116 -20.32 -30.54 9.81
CA ILE A 116 -19.33 -29.78 10.59
C ILE A 116 -19.34 -30.19 12.06
N GLY A 117 -20.52 -30.50 12.62
CA GLY A 117 -20.66 -30.91 14.01
C GLY A 117 -19.99 -32.23 14.32
N ASP A 118 -20.11 -33.21 13.42
CA ASP A 118 -19.45 -34.51 13.56
C ASP A 118 -17.94 -34.35 13.58
N GLN A 119 -17.40 -33.56 12.64
CA GLN A 119 -15.95 -33.34 12.51
C GLN A 119 -15.38 -32.54 13.68
N ILE A 120 -16.10 -31.52 14.16
CA ILE A 120 -15.71 -30.76 15.36
C ILE A 120 -15.75 -31.67 16.60
N GLY A 121 -16.85 -32.42 16.79
CA GLY A 121 -17.05 -33.30 17.93
C GLY A 121 -16.07 -34.47 17.96
N GLU A 122 -15.68 -35.00 16.80
CA GLU A 122 -14.72 -36.10 16.66
C GLU A 122 -13.39 -35.81 17.38
N ALA A 123 -12.87 -34.58 17.27
CA ALA A 123 -11.64 -34.19 17.96
C ALA A 123 -11.75 -34.39 19.48
N LEU A 124 -12.90 -34.04 20.07
CA LEU A 124 -13.13 -34.23 21.51
C LEU A 124 -13.31 -35.72 21.88
N LYS A 125 -13.97 -36.51 21.02
CA LYS A 125 -14.10 -37.96 21.23
C LYS A 125 -12.73 -38.65 21.24
N ILE A 126 -11.88 -38.32 20.25
CA ILE A 126 -10.54 -38.90 20.11
C ILE A 126 -9.62 -38.50 21.27
N HIS A 127 -9.61 -37.22 21.64
CA HIS A 127 -8.59 -36.70 22.56
C HIS A 127 -9.03 -36.59 24.03
N ARG A 128 -10.35 -36.60 24.30
CA ARG A 128 -10.91 -36.46 25.66
C ARG A 128 -11.89 -37.58 26.03
N GLY A 129 -12.16 -38.54 25.14
CA GLY A 129 -13.07 -39.66 25.41
C GLY A 129 -14.52 -39.22 25.65
N ALA A 130 -14.94 -38.08 25.09
CA ALA A 130 -16.30 -37.59 25.20
C ALA A 130 -17.29 -38.53 24.50
N ASP A 131 -18.49 -38.69 25.07
CA ASP A 131 -19.59 -39.37 24.38
C ASP A 131 -20.22 -38.49 23.30
N ASP A 132 -21.07 -39.07 22.45
CA ASP A 132 -21.68 -38.36 21.32
C ASP A 132 -22.48 -37.12 21.75
N LYS A 133 -23.19 -37.22 22.88
CA LYS A 133 -24.03 -36.14 23.40
C LYS A 133 -23.17 -34.97 23.88
N THR A 134 -22.11 -35.26 24.62
CA THR A 134 -21.17 -34.26 25.14
C THR A 134 -20.39 -33.62 24.00
N ALA A 135 -19.91 -34.42 23.04
CA ALA A 135 -19.20 -33.93 21.86
C ALA A 135 -20.07 -33.01 21.01
N ARG A 136 -21.33 -33.38 20.75
CA ARG A 136 -22.27 -32.54 19.99
C ARG A 136 -22.58 -31.24 20.72
N LYS A 137 -22.82 -31.29 22.04
CA LYS A 137 -23.04 -30.09 22.86
C LYS A 137 -21.82 -29.15 22.79
N ALA A 138 -20.62 -29.69 22.97
CA ALA A 138 -19.38 -28.93 22.90
C ALA A 138 -19.13 -28.36 21.49
N ALA A 139 -19.53 -29.08 20.43
CA ALA A 139 -19.45 -28.58 19.05
C ALA A 139 -20.37 -27.36 18.85
N VAL A 140 -21.61 -27.41 19.35
CA VAL A 140 -22.55 -26.27 19.30
C VAL A 140 -22.01 -25.09 20.11
N GLU A 141 -21.52 -25.32 21.34
CA GLU A 141 -20.92 -24.28 22.18
C GLU A 141 -19.66 -23.68 21.51
N GLY A 142 -18.83 -24.51 20.88
CA GLY A 142 -17.66 -24.09 20.12
C GLY A 142 -18.02 -23.25 18.90
N LEU A 143 -19.04 -23.66 18.14
CA LEU A 143 -19.59 -22.87 17.03
C LEU A 143 -20.15 -21.53 17.52
N ALA A 144 -20.87 -21.51 18.64
CA ALA A 144 -21.35 -20.27 19.24
C ALA A 144 -20.19 -19.34 19.64
N ALA A 145 -19.13 -19.89 20.24
CA ALA A 145 -17.96 -19.13 20.67
C ALA A 145 -17.19 -18.46 19.52
N VAL A 146 -17.29 -19.01 18.30
CA VAL A 146 -16.71 -18.41 17.08
C VAL A 146 -17.66 -17.48 16.33
N GLY A 147 -18.82 -17.14 16.92
CA GLY A 147 -19.82 -16.29 16.29
C GLY A 147 -20.50 -16.97 15.08
N PHE A 148 -20.62 -18.29 15.09
CA PHE A 148 -21.31 -19.01 14.03
C PHE A 148 -22.83 -18.77 14.14
N PRO A 149 -23.54 -18.36 13.07
CA PRO A 149 -24.96 -18.03 13.13
C PRO A 149 -25.81 -19.30 13.28
N ASN A 150 -26.77 -19.27 14.21
CA ASN A 150 -27.70 -20.36 14.51
C ASN A 150 -27.01 -21.73 14.69
N PRO A 151 -26.03 -21.83 15.60
CA PRO A 151 -25.16 -23.00 15.72
C PRO A 151 -25.95 -24.27 16.07
N GLU A 152 -27.08 -24.17 16.78
CA GLU A 152 -27.93 -25.32 17.13
C GLU A 152 -28.53 -26.00 15.90
N THR A 153 -28.83 -25.23 14.85
CA THR A 153 -29.45 -25.74 13.62
C THR A 153 -28.40 -26.06 12.56
N LYS A 154 -27.33 -25.27 12.47
CA LYS A 154 -26.29 -25.45 11.46
C LYS A 154 -25.18 -26.43 11.84
N VAL A 155 -25.18 -26.99 13.05
CA VAL A 155 -24.24 -28.05 13.43
C VAL A 155 -24.31 -29.26 12.49
N ASP A 156 -25.47 -29.52 11.89
CA ASP A 156 -25.70 -30.60 10.93
C ASP A 156 -25.43 -30.20 9.46
N ALA A 157 -24.97 -28.97 9.21
CA ALA A 157 -24.66 -28.51 7.87
C ALA A 157 -23.37 -29.18 7.34
N TYR A 158 -23.33 -29.40 6.04
CA TYR A 158 -22.14 -29.87 5.36
C TYR A 158 -21.22 -28.71 4.96
N PRO A 159 -19.90 -28.92 4.83
CA PRO A 159 -18.96 -27.87 4.44
C PRO A 159 -19.31 -27.15 3.13
N PHE A 160 -19.89 -27.87 2.14
CA PHE A 160 -20.27 -27.28 0.85
C PHE A 160 -21.56 -26.43 0.90
N GLU A 161 -22.29 -26.46 2.01
CA GLU A 161 -23.48 -25.64 2.24
C GLU A 161 -23.15 -24.30 2.91
N LEU A 162 -21.88 -24.12 3.32
CA LEU A 162 -21.40 -22.98 4.08
C LEU A 162 -20.57 -22.04 3.19
N SER A 163 -20.55 -20.75 3.55
CA SER A 163 -19.62 -19.79 2.95
C SER A 163 -18.20 -20.05 3.45
N GLY A 164 -17.18 -19.56 2.72
CA GLY A 164 -15.77 -19.72 3.13
C GLY A 164 -15.49 -19.19 4.54
N GLY A 165 -16.03 -18.03 4.92
CA GLY A 165 -15.90 -17.49 6.28
C GLY A 165 -16.58 -18.35 7.36
N LEU A 166 -17.71 -18.98 7.04
CA LEU A 166 -18.35 -19.93 7.96
C LEU A 166 -17.53 -21.21 8.10
N CYS A 167 -16.99 -21.75 7.01
CA CYS A 167 -16.05 -22.87 7.07
C CYS A 167 -14.82 -22.52 7.91
N GLN A 168 -14.26 -21.32 7.75
CA GLN A 168 -13.13 -20.85 8.57
C GLN A 168 -13.49 -20.84 10.06
N ARG A 169 -14.66 -20.29 10.44
CA ARG A 169 -15.14 -20.29 11.82
C ARG A 169 -15.31 -21.70 12.37
N ALA A 170 -15.93 -22.60 11.60
CA ALA A 170 -16.07 -24.01 11.99
C ALA A 170 -14.70 -24.68 12.22
N MET A 171 -13.70 -24.37 11.38
CA MET A 171 -12.35 -24.90 11.54
C MET A 171 -11.65 -24.34 12.79
N ILE A 172 -11.84 -23.06 13.11
CA ILE A 172 -11.32 -22.48 14.35
C ILE A 172 -11.97 -23.15 15.57
N ALA A 173 -13.29 -23.36 15.53
CA ALA A 173 -13.99 -24.09 16.58
C ALA A 173 -13.42 -25.51 16.75
N MET A 174 -13.19 -26.24 15.65
CA MET A 174 -12.54 -27.55 15.66
C MET A 174 -11.13 -27.50 16.27
N ALA A 175 -10.31 -26.53 15.88
CA ALA A 175 -8.93 -26.38 16.36
C ALA A 175 -8.88 -26.02 17.86
N MET A 176 -9.90 -25.34 18.37
CA MET A 176 -9.93 -24.82 19.75
C MET A 176 -10.73 -25.68 20.73
N ILE A 177 -11.51 -26.66 20.25
CA ILE A 177 -12.38 -27.48 21.12
C ILE A 177 -11.61 -28.21 22.22
N CYS A 178 -10.37 -28.62 21.95
CA CYS A 178 -9.49 -29.28 22.91
C CYS A 178 -8.70 -28.33 23.83
N LYS A 179 -8.82 -27.01 23.63
CA LYS A 179 -8.06 -25.94 24.29
C LYS A 179 -6.55 -26.16 24.16
N PRO A 180 -6.00 -26.05 22.95
CA PRO A 180 -4.59 -26.32 22.68
C PRO A 180 -3.68 -25.34 23.44
N ALA A 181 -2.48 -25.80 23.80
CA ALA A 181 -1.42 -24.92 24.29
C ALA A 181 -0.80 -24.09 23.14
N LEU A 182 -0.71 -24.68 21.94
CA LEU A 182 -0.23 -24.01 20.73
C LEU A 182 -1.24 -24.15 19.59
N LEU A 183 -1.64 -23.03 19.01
CA LEU A 183 -2.42 -22.95 17.78
C LEU A 183 -1.51 -22.55 16.63
N ILE A 184 -1.37 -23.41 15.62
CA ILE A 184 -0.70 -23.07 14.37
C ILE A 184 -1.74 -22.56 13.39
N ALA A 185 -1.60 -21.33 12.93
CA ALA A 185 -2.54 -20.74 11.97
C ALA A 185 -1.81 -20.50 10.65
N ASP A 186 -2.05 -21.38 9.68
CA ASP A 186 -1.41 -21.30 8.36
C ASP A 186 -2.27 -20.50 7.41
N GLU A 187 -1.92 -19.23 7.22
CA GLU A 187 -2.65 -18.30 6.35
C GLU A 187 -4.17 -18.25 6.65
N PRO A 188 -4.57 -18.05 7.92
CA PRO A 188 -5.95 -18.25 8.38
C PRO A 188 -6.97 -17.24 7.83
N THR A 189 -6.51 -16.21 7.13
CA THR A 189 -7.34 -15.14 6.58
C THR A 189 -7.19 -14.98 5.08
N THR A 190 -6.42 -15.84 4.42
CA THR A 190 -6.26 -15.82 2.97
C THR A 190 -7.61 -16.07 2.29
N ALA A 191 -7.88 -15.32 1.22
CA ALA A 191 -9.14 -15.38 0.44
C ALA A 191 -10.43 -15.02 1.21
N LEU A 192 -10.31 -14.36 2.37
CA LEU A 192 -11.43 -13.74 3.08
C LEU A 192 -11.45 -12.23 2.79
N ASP A 193 -12.63 -11.63 2.79
CA ASP A 193 -12.72 -10.17 2.75
C ASP A 193 -12.16 -9.54 4.04
N VAL A 194 -11.81 -8.25 3.96
CA VAL A 194 -11.12 -7.54 5.06
C VAL A 194 -11.91 -7.52 6.37
N THR A 195 -13.23 -7.66 6.31
CA THR A 195 -14.10 -7.54 7.48
C THR A 195 -14.18 -8.88 8.19
N VAL A 196 -14.43 -9.96 7.45
CA VAL A 196 -14.33 -11.33 7.95
C VAL A 196 -12.91 -11.60 8.45
N GLN A 197 -11.87 -11.16 7.75
CA GLN A 197 -10.49 -11.24 8.21
C GLN A 197 -10.33 -10.61 9.60
N ALA A 198 -10.74 -9.35 9.78
CA ALA A 198 -10.60 -8.68 11.08
C ALA A 198 -11.37 -9.40 12.20
N GLU A 199 -12.54 -9.96 11.91
CA GLU A 199 -13.33 -10.74 12.87
C GLU A 199 -12.65 -12.07 13.23
N ILE A 200 -12.04 -12.77 12.28
CA ILE A 200 -11.26 -13.99 12.53
C ILE A 200 -10.03 -13.67 13.39
N LEU A 201 -9.30 -12.58 13.10
CA LEU A 201 -8.15 -12.16 13.90
C LEU A 201 -8.56 -11.78 15.33
N LYS A 202 -9.68 -11.07 15.50
CA LYS A 202 -10.27 -10.76 16.80
C LYS A 202 -10.59 -12.03 17.58
N LEU A 203 -11.23 -12.99 16.92
CA LEU A 203 -11.61 -14.27 17.52
C LEU A 203 -10.38 -15.04 18.00
N MET A 204 -9.36 -15.15 17.16
CA MET A 204 -8.10 -15.80 17.51
C MET A 204 -7.45 -15.12 18.72
N LYS A 205 -7.45 -13.77 18.77
CA LYS A 205 -6.89 -13.01 19.89
C LYS A 205 -7.67 -13.22 21.19
N ALA A 206 -9.00 -13.16 21.14
CA ALA A 206 -9.84 -13.40 22.30
C ALA A 206 -9.65 -14.83 22.85
N MET A 207 -9.51 -15.81 21.96
CA MET A 207 -9.24 -17.20 22.33
C MET A 207 -7.84 -17.42 22.89
N GLN A 208 -6.84 -16.70 22.37
CA GLN A 208 -5.47 -16.64 22.90
C GLN A 208 -5.48 -16.18 24.36
N GLU A 209 -6.16 -15.06 24.63
CA GLU A 209 -6.24 -14.43 25.95
C GLU A 209 -7.04 -15.27 26.95
N ALA A 210 -8.17 -15.83 26.51
CA ALA A 210 -9.03 -16.64 27.39
C ALA A 210 -8.40 -17.97 27.81
N ASN A 211 -7.60 -18.60 26.95
CA ASN A 211 -7.06 -19.95 27.19
C ASN A 211 -5.55 -19.98 27.48
N GLY A 212 -4.85 -18.84 27.35
CA GLY A 212 -3.39 -18.79 27.45
C GLY A 212 -2.67 -19.53 26.30
N THR A 213 -3.38 -19.79 25.20
CA THR A 213 -2.85 -20.47 24.02
C THR A 213 -1.78 -19.60 23.36
N ALA A 214 -0.65 -20.16 22.96
CA ALA A 214 0.31 -19.48 22.10
C ALA A 214 -0.10 -19.62 20.62
N ILE A 215 0.25 -18.66 19.77
CA ILE A 215 -0.09 -18.71 18.34
C ILE A 215 1.20 -18.71 17.52
N LEU A 216 1.34 -19.70 16.64
CA LEU A 216 2.30 -19.66 15.54
C LEU A 216 1.54 -19.25 14.27
N LEU A 217 1.67 -17.99 13.88
CA LEU A 217 0.98 -17.43 12.73
C LEU A 217 1.87 -17.50 11.49
N ILE A 218 1.42 -18.17 10.44
CA ILE A 218 2.06 -18.08 9.12
C ILE A 218 1.23 -17.12 8.29
N ALA A 219 1.86 -16.07 7.79
CA ALA A 219 1.19 -15.06 6.98
C ALA A 219 2.14 -14.53 5.90
N HIS A 220 1.56 -14.13 4.77
CA HIS A 220 2.23 -13.30 3.78
C HIS A 220 1.80 -11.82 3.89
N ASP A 221 0.67 -11.52 4.54
CA ASP A 221 0.18 -10.17 4.81
C ASP A 221 0.86 -9.56 6.04
N LEU A 222 1.76 -8.59 5.81
CA LEU A 222 2.47 -7.86 6.85
C LEU A 222 1.55 -7.00 7.73
N GLY A 223 0.39 -6.56 7.21
CA GLY A 223 -0.62 -5.88 8.00
C GLY A 223 -1.19 -6.79 9.09
N VAL A 224 -1.54 -8.03 8.74
CA VAL A 224 -2.01 -9.03 9.72
C VAL A 224 -0.94 -9.29 10.79
N VAL A 225 0.32 -9.42 10.38
CA VAL A 225 1.46 -9.64 11.29
C VAL A 225 1.62 -8.48 12.28
N ALA A 226 1.62 -7.23 11.81
CA ALA A 226 1.74 -6.05 12.67
C ALA A 226 0.65 -5.97 13.75
N ASN A 227 -0.53 -6.51 13.43
CA ASN A 227 -1.70 -6.53 14.31
C ASN A 227 -1.71 -7.67 15.32
N MET A 228 -1.08 -8.80 14.99
CA MET A 228 -1.23 -10.04 15.75
C MET A 228 0.02 -10.48 16.48
N ALA A 229 1.19 -10.24 15.90
CA ALA A 229 2.46 -10.82 16.34
C ALA A 229 3.13 -10.01 17.45
N ASP A 230 3.70 -10.73 18.41
CA ASP A 230 4.67 -10.20 19.38
C ASP A 230 6.09 -10.27 18.79
N GLU A 231 6.44 -11.42 18.21
CA GLU A 231 7.71 -11.66 17.53
C GLU A 231 7.46 -12.11 16.09
N MET A 232 8.43 -11.88 15.21
CA MET A 232 8.36 -12.34 13.82
C MET A 232 9.70 -12.92 13.35
N VAL A 233 9.62 -13.89 12.46
CA VAL A 233 10.74 -14.57 11.80
C VAL A 233 10.53 -14.44 10.30
N VAL A 234 11.44 -13.73 9.64
CA VAL A 234 11.40 -13.50 8.19
C VAL A 234 12.17 -14.62 7.51
N VAL A 235 11.51 -15.39 6.65
CA VAL A 235 12.05 -16.58 5.99
C VAL A 235 12.12 -16.38 4.48
N HIS A 236 13.29 -16.65 3.91
CA HIS A 236 13.54 -16.62 2.48
C HIS A 236 14.34 -17.85 2.05
N HIS A 237 13.91 -18.55 1.01
CA HIS A 237 14.53 -19.79 0.52
C HIS A 237 14.87 -20.81 1.63
N GLY A 238 13.93 -21.02 2.57
CA GLY A 238 14.07 -21.99 3.65
C GLY A 238 14.95 -21.54 4.83
N LYS A 239 15.49 -20.32 4.83
CA LYS A 239 16.36 -19.79 5.88
C LYS A 239 15.74 -18.58 6.56
N ALA A 240 15.98 -18.43 7.86
CA ALA A 240 15.68 -17.18 8.58
C ALA A 240 16.65 -16.09 8.13
N MET A 241 16.12 -14.96 7.68
CA MET A 241 16.85 -13.76 7.27
C MET A 241 16.98 -12.76 8.42
N GLU A 242 15.92 -12.62 9.21
CA GLU A 242 15.82 -11.69 10.33
C GLU A 242 14.77 -12.21 11.31
N ALA A 243 15.00 -12.03 12.61
CA ALA A 243 14.06 -12.41 13.66
C ALA A 243 14.17 -11.46 14.86
N GLY A 244 13.04 -11.15 15.48
CA GLY A 244 12.99 -10.25 16.64
C GLY A 244 11.56 -9.86 16.98
N THR A 245 11.39 -8.83 17.81
CA THR A 245 10.05 -8.30 18.09
C THR A 245 9.45 -7.71 16.82
N ALA A 246 8.13 -7.87 16.63
CA ALA A 246 7.47 -7.29 15.47
C ALA A 246 7.67 -5.76 15.44
N ALA A 247 7.59 -5.10 16.60
CA ALA A 247 7.78 -3.65 16.70
C ALA A 247 9.14 -3.20 16.16
N ASP A 248 10.24 -3.86 16.57
CA ASP A 248 11.59 -3.49 16.13
C ASP A 248 11.79 -3.76 14.63
N LEU A 249 11.29 -4.90 14.13
CA LEU A 249 11.47 -5.29 12.74
C LEU A 249 10.65 -4.41 11.77
N PHE A 250 9.50 -3.89 12.18
CA PHE A 250 8.75 -2.92 11.38
C PHE A 250 9.35 -1.51 11.45
N ALA A 251 9.88 -1.10 12.61
CA ALA A 251 10.44 0.24 12.80
C ALA A 251 11.83 0.40 12.19
N GLU A 252 12.71 -0.58 12.39
CA GLU A 252 14.10 -0.56 11.95
C GLU A 252 14.51 -1.90 11.31
N PRO A 253 13.90 -2.28 10.17
CA PRO A 253 14.30 -3.49 9.45
C PRO A 253 15.76 -3.40 9.04
N ARG A 254 16.59 -4.41 9.36
CA ARG A 254 18.02 -4.39 9.01
C ARG A 254 18.29 -5.15 7.73
N HIS A 255 17.64 -6.31 7.52
CA HIS A 255 17.93 -7.17 6.40
C HIS A 255 17.33 -6.60 5.09
N PRO A 256 18.09 -6.57 3.97
CA PRO A 256 17.61 -6.03 2.69
C PRO A 256 16.31 -6.67 2.18
N TYR A 257 16.14 -7.98 2.40
CA TYR A 257 14.92 -8.70 2.05
C TYR A 257 13.67 -8.18 2.79
N LEU A 258 13.76 -7.93 4.10
CA LEU A 258 12.63 -7.40 4.87
C LEU A 258 12.30 -5.97 4.42
N LYS A 259 13.31 -5.13 4.20
CA LYS A 259 13.13 -3.78 3.61
C LYS A 259 12.39 -3.84 2.28
N ALA A 260 12.78 -4.77 1.40
CA ALA A 260 12.14 -4.95 0.10
C ALA A 260 10.70 -5.48 0.21
N LEU A 261 10.41 -6.40 1.14
CA LEU A 261 9.05 -6.86 1.41
C LEU A 261 8.15 -5.71 1.88
N LEU A 262 8.62 -4.89 2.82
CA LEU A 262 7.88 -3.72 3.33
C LEU A 262 7.63 -2.68 2.23
N ALA A 263 8.62 -2.44 1.36
CA ALA A 263 8.49 -1.52 0.23
C ALA A 263 7.55 -2.02 -0.89
N ALA A 264 7.22 -3.31 -0.91
CA ALA A 264 6.26 -3.90 -1.84
C ALA A 264 4.80 -3.83 -1.34
N VAL A 265 4.55 -3.55 -0.06
CA VAL A 265 3.18 -3.45 0.49
C VAL A 265 2.54 -2.12 0.07
N PRO A 266 1.33 -2.13 -0.54
CA PRO A 266 0.58 -0.90 -0.80
C PRO A 266 0.18 -0.20 0.50
N ARG A 267 0.36 1.12 0.57
CA ARG A 267 -0.01 1.95 1.73
C ARG A 267 -0.94 3.08 1.31
N PHE A 268 -1.84 3.49 2.20
CA PHE A 268 -2.77 4.60 1.98
C PHE A 268 -2.10 5.98 1.92
N ASP A 269 -0.86 6.09 2.41
CA ASP A 269 -0.09 7.34 2.45
C ASP A 269 0.94 7.42 1.32
N MET A 270 0.82 6.57 0.29
CA MET A 270 1.68 6.64 -0.89
C MET A 270 1.50 7.96 -1.62
N LEU A 271 2.62 8.53 -2.08
CA LEU A 271 2.56 9.68 -2.94
C LEU A 271 1.92 9.29 -4.27
N PRO A 272 1.11 10.13 -4.90
CA PRO A 272 0.60 9.79 -6.21
C PRO A 272 1.76 9.88 -7.21
N GLY A 273 1.69 9.00 -8.20
CA GLY A 273 2.85 8.60 -9.00
C GLY A 273 3.88 7.70 -8.30
N GLU A 274 3.92 7.58 -6.97
CA GLU A 274 4.84 6.67 -6.25
C GLU A 274 4.64 5.24 -6.77
N ARG A 275 5.74 4.52 -7.03
CA ARG A 275 5.69 3.14 -7.49
C ARG A 275 5.93 2.19 -6.32
N LEU A 276 5.19 1.09 -6.28
CA LEU A 276 5.54 -0.03 -5.42
C LEU A 276 6.92 -0.56 -5.83
N THR A 277 7.73 -0.95 -4.85
CA THR A 277 9.07 -1.48 -5.10
C THR A 277 9.06 -3.00 -4.90
N PRO A 278 8.79 -3.80 -5.94
CA PRO A 278 8.85 -5.25 -5.83
C PRO A 278 10.30 -5.72 -5.70
N ILE A 279 10.51 -6.92 -5.16
CA ILE A 279 11.85 -7.53 -5.07
C ILE A 279 12.45 -7.76 -6.46
N ARG A 280 11.60 -7.99 -7.46
CA ARG A 280 11.98 -8.09 -8.88
C ARG A 280 11.02 -7.26 -9.71
N GLU A 281 11.54 -6.41 -10.57
CA GLU A 281 10.69 -5.59 -11.45
C GLU A 281 10.35 -6.35 -12.74
N ILE A 282 9.13 -6.15 -13.24
CA ILE A 282 8.75 -6.58 -14.58
C ILE A 282 9.16 -5.48 -15.55
N LYS A 283 10.08 -5.79 -16.45
CA LYS A 283 10.40 -4.89 -17.56
C LYS A 283 9.30 -4.97 -18.63
N VAL A 284 8.54 -3.91 -18.78
CA VAL A 284 7.55 -3.74 -19.85
C VAL A 284 8.23 -3.10 -21.05
N ASP A 285 7.97 -3.64 -22.24
CA ASP A 285 8.40 -3.01 -23.50
C ASP A 285 7.51 -1.79 -23.81
N MET A 286 7.86 -0.64 -23.22
CA MET A 286 7.14 0.62 -23.40
C MET A 286 7.19 1.13 -24.84
N ALA A 287 8.22 0.76 -25.62
CA ALA A 287 8.33 1.12 -27.02
C ALA A 287 7.29 0.35 -27.86
N ALA A 288 7.15 -0.96 -27.63
CA ALA A 288 6.10 -1.77 -28.25
C ALA A 288 4.70 -1.25 -27.87
N ALA A 289 4.47 -0.93 -26.59
CA ALA A 289 3.20 -0.38 -26.12
C ALA A 289 2.88 0.99 -26.78
N GLY A 290 3.87 1.87 -26.87
CA GLY A 290 3.74 3.18 -27.52
C GLY A 290 3.46 3.07 -29.02
N ALA A 291 4.19 2.19 -29.73
CA ALA A 291 3.95 1.91 -31.15
C ALA A 291 2.53 1.36 -31.36
N ARG A 292 2.06 0.49 -30.47
CA ARG A 292 0.69 -0.04 -30.53
C ARG A 292 -0.35 1.04 -30.29
N ARG A 293 -0.16 1.91 -29.30
CA ARG A 293 -1.06 3.03 -29.04
C ARG A 293 -1.22 3.93 -30.27
N THR A 294 -0.12 4.20 -30.97
CA THR A 294 -0.15 4.96 -32.24
C THR A 294 -0.91 4.21 -33.34
N ALA A 295 -0.64 2.90 -33.51
CA ALA A 295 -1.35 2.07 -34.49
C ALA A 295 -2.87 1.98 -34.24
N LEU A 296 -3.28 2.03 -32.97
CA LEU A 296 -4.69 2.04 -32.54
C LEU A 296 -5.40 3.39 -32.75
N GLY A 297 -4.71 4.41 -33.27
CA GLY A 297 -5.27 5.77 -33.37
C GLY A 297 -5.50 6.43 -32.00
N ARG A 298 -4.91 5.91 -30.92
CA ARG A 298 -5.06 6.42 -29.54
C ARG A 298 -3.98 7.46 -29.17
N GLY A 299 -3.46 8.20 -30.16
CA GLY A 299 -2.42 9.22 -30.00
C GLY A 299 -2.90 10.49 -29.26
N LYS A 300 -1.97 11.39 -28.91
CA LYS A 300 -2.28 12.65 -28.18
C LYS A 300 -3.33 13.53 -28.90
N ASP A 301 -3.41 13.48 -30.23
CA ASP A 301 -4.29 14.35 -31.02
C ASP A 301 -5.72 13.79 -31.18
N ALA A 302 -5.93 12.47 -31.02
CA ALA A 302 -7.27 11.86 -30.99
C ALA A 302 -8.03 12.14 -29.67
N ARG A 303 -7.35 12.73 -28.67
CA ARG A 303 -7.93 13.12 -27.36
C ARG A 303 -8.56 14.51 -27.35
N ALA A 304 -8.49 15.27 -28.44
CA ALA A 304 -9.15 16.58 -28.49
C ALA A 304 -10.69 16.47 -28.39
N GLY A 305 -11.24 15.27 -28.63
CA GLY A 305 -12.55 14.86 -28.13
C GLY A 305 -12.40 13.93 -26.92
N ALA A 306 -12.74 14.43 -25.73
CA ALA A 306 -13.29 13.66 -24.60
C ALA A 306 -12.36 12.83 -23.67
N GLU A 307 -11.28 13.42 -23.13
CA GLU A 307 -10.82 13.00 -21.77
C GLU A 307 -11.94 13.28 -20.75
N GLY A 308 -12.38 12.24 -20.02
CA GLY A 308 -13.46 12.34 -19.02
C GLY A 308 -14.87 12.03 -19.52
N GLU A 309 -15.06 11.66 -20.80
CA GLU A 309 -16.35 11.18 -21.30
C GLU A 309 -16.71 9.81 -20.71
N VAL A 310 -17.99 9.63 -20.41
CA VAL A 310 -18.53 8.38 -19.87
C VAL A 310 -18.59 7.32 -20.97
N LEU A 311 -17.67 6.35 -20.90
CA LEU A 311 -17.60 5.20 -21.80
C LEU A 311 -18.78 4.23 -21.56
N LEU A 312 -19.11 3.95 -20.30
CA LEU A 312 -20.14 3.00 -19.90
C LEU A 312 -21.05 3.60 -18.82
N MET A 313 -22.37 3.50 -18.99
CA MET A 313 -23.36 3.82 -17.96
C MET A 313 -24.17 2.59 -17.61
N VAL A 314 -24.16 2.26 -16.32
CA VAL A 314 -25.00 1.24 -15.72
C VAL A 314 -26.14 1.96 -15.00
N ARG A 315 -27.39 1.62 -15.31
CA ARG A 315 -28.56 2.30 -14.73
C ARG A 315 -29.58 1.30 -14.23
N GLY A 316 -29.94 1.42 -12.95
CA GLY A 316 -30.99 0.64 -12.30
C GLY A 316 -30.83 -0.88 -12.46
N ILE A 317 -29.60 -1.41 -12.52
CA ILE A 317 -29.42 -2.85 -12.74
C ILE A 317 -29.91 -3.63 -11.53
N GLU A 318 -30.72 -4.64 -11.80
CA GLU A 318 -31.22 -5.59 -10.79
C GLU A 318 -30.93 -7.03 -11.21
N LYS A 319 -30.60 -7.86 -10.22
CA LYS A 319 -30.48 -9.31 -10.39
C LYS A 319 -30.81 -10.04 -9.09
N GLY A 320 -31.81 -10.90 -9.14
CA GLY A 320 -32.13 -11.88 -8.10
C GLY A 320 -31.72 -13.30 -8.49
N PHE A 321 -31.46 -14.13 -7.47
CA PHE A 321 -31.32 -15.57 -7.64
C PHE A 321 -32.36 -16.29 -6.77
N THR A 322 -33.01 -17.31 -7.31
CA THR A 322 -33.94 -18.16 -6.56
C THR A 322 -33.20 -19.36 -5.98
N SER A 323 -33.38 -19.64 -4.69
CA SER A 323 -32.82 -20.85 -4.07
C SER A 323 -33.59 -22.08 -4.54
N ARG A 324 -32.87 -23.17 -4.84
CA ARG A 324 -33.46 -24.46 -5.25
C ARG A 324 -34.46 -25.02 -4.24
N SER A 325 -34.34 -24.70 -2.95
CA SER A 325 -35.24 -25.16 -1.89
C SER A 325 -36.66 -24.57 -1.97
N GLU A 326 -36.89 -23.56 -2.82
CA GLU A 326 -38.22 -22.94 -3.00
C GLU A 326 -38.94 -23.41 -4.27
N THR A 327 -38.34 -24.32 -5.05
CA THR A 327 -38.93 -24.84 -6.29
C THR A 327 -39.92 -25.98 -5.98
N SER A 328 -41.06 -25.63 -5.40
CA SER A 328 -42.20 -26.55 -5.33
C SER A 328 -42.89 -26.60 -6.70
N TRP A 329 -43.07 -27.81 -7.22
CA TRP A 329 -43.46 -28.16 -8.60
C TRP A 329 -44.92 -27.78 -8.94
N PHE A 330 -45.63 -27.12 -8.03
CA PHE A 330 -47.03 -26.74 -8.16
C PHE A 330 -47.34 -25.25 -7.89
N LYS A 331 -46.37 -24.33 -7.84
CA LYS A 331 -46.65 -22.89 -7.73
C LYS A 331 -45.83 -22.04 -8.70
N LYS A 332 -46.49 -21.00 -9.24
CA LYS A 332 -45.92 -19.91 -10.06
C LYS A 332 -44.60 -19.43 -9.46
N ALA A 333 -43.61 -19.14 -10.32
CA ALA A 333 -42.30 -18.65 -9.93
C ALA A 333 -42.42 -17.52 -8.89
N LYS A 334 -41.94 -17.79 -7.67
CA LYS A 334 -41.90 -16.83 -6.57
C LYS A 334 -40.88 -15.73 -6.94
N ALA A 335 -41.14 -14.49 -6.52
CA ALA A 335 -40.15 -13.41 -6.61
C ALA A 335 -38.84 -13.86 -5.94
N PRO A 336 -37.66 -13.46 -6.47
CA PRO A 336 -36.38 -13.87 -5.89
C PRO A 336 -36.32 -13.48 -4.40
N SER A 337 -35.93 -14.42 -3.54
CA SER A 337 -35.90 -14.23 -2.09
C SER A 337 -34.81 -13.27 -1.63
N SER A 338 -33.80 -13.01 -2.46
CA SER A 338 -32.81 -11.95 -2.25
C SER A 338 -32.28 -11.43 -3.59
N LEU A 339 -32.08 -10.11 -3.68
CA LEU A 339 -31.43 -9.47 -4.81
C LEU A 339 -29.91 -9.47 -4.60
N ALA A 340 -29.16 -10.07 -5.52
CA ALA A 340 -27.70 -10.00 -5.56
C ALA A 340 -27.21 -8.65 -6.08
N VAL A 341 -28.00 -7.99 -6.95
CA VAL A 341 -27.79 -6.61 -7.40
C VAL A 341 -29.15 -5.91 -7.31
N ALA A 342 -29.21 -4.73 -6.69
CA ALA A 342 -30.44 -4.03 -6.36
C ALA A 342 -30.35 -2.55 -6.74
N GLY A 343 -30.73 -2.20 -7.97
CA GLY A 343 -30.78 -0.82 -8.44
C GLY A 343 -29.41 -0.15 -8.45
N VAL A 344 -28.42 -0.77 -9.12
CA VAL A 344 -27.07 -0.22 -9.23
C VAL A 344 -26.99 0.82 -10.35
N ASP A 345 -26.55 2.02 -9.98
CA ASP A 345 -26.18 3.10 -10.87
C ASP A 345 -24.68 3.38 -10.79
N LEU A 346 -24.04 3.45 -11.97
CA LEU A 346 -22.59 3.55 -12.08
C LEU A 346 -22.20 4.17 -13.44
N ASP A 347 -21.21 5.05 -13.46
CA ASP A 347 -20.54 5.56 -14.66
C ASP A 347 -19.05 5.18 -14.70
N ILE A 348 -18.56 4.72 -15.85
CA ILE A 348 -17.13 4.48 -16.10
C ILE A 348 -16.67 5.39 -17.24
N ARG A 349 -15.67 6.22 -16.98
CA ARG A 349 -15.09 7.18 -17.93
C ARG A 349 -13.93 6.59 -18.70
N ARG A 350 -13.77 7.01 -19.95
CA ARG A 350 -12.68 6.54 -20.81
C ARG A 350 -11.32 6.87 -20.18
N GLY A 351 -10.45 5.87 -20.09
CA GLY A 351 -9.10 5.99 -19.54
C GLY A 351 -9.03 6.02 -18.01
N GLU A 352 -10.17 6.01 -17.31
CA GLU A 352 -10.21 5.92 -15.85
C GLU A 352 -10.07 4.47 -15.37
N CYS A 353 -9.60 4.29 -14.14
CA CYS A 353 -9.67 3.07 -13.38
C CYS A 353 -10.70 3.29 -12.27
N LEU A 354 -11.86 2.65 -12.41
CA LEU A 354 -12.86 2.65 -11.35
C LEU A 354 -12.68 1.42 -10.48
N GLY A 355 -12.43 1.65 -9.19
CA GLY A 355 -12.42 0.61 -8.16
C GLY A 355 -13.84 0.23 -7.74
N LEU A 356 -14.14 -1.06 -7.64
CA LEU A 356 -15.38 -1.58 -7.05
C LEU A 356 -15.04 -2.45 -5.83
N VAL A 357 -15.42 -1.99 -4.64
CA VAL A 357 -15.05 -2.60 -3.35
C VAL A 357 -16.27 -2.96 -2.52
N GLY A 358 -16.12 -3.89 -1.60
CA GLY A 358 -17.17 -4.35 -0.69
C GLY A 358 -16.90 -5.78 -0.21
N GLU A 359 -17.67 -6.23 0.77
CA GLU A 359 -17.55 -7.58 1.35
C GLU A 359 -17.81 -8.70 0.33
N SER A 360 -17.36 -9.91 0.66
CA SER A 360 -17.67 -11.08 -0.16
C SER A 360 -19.19 -11.28 -0.25
N GLY A 361 -19.69 -11.64 -1.44
CA GLY A 361 -21.12 -11.84 -1.65
C GLY A 361 -21.98 -10.57 -1.80
N CYS A 362 -21.41 -9.36 -1.73
CA CYS A 362 -22.21 -8.13 -1.86
C CYS A 362 -22.73 -7.82 -3.28
N GLY A 363 -22.32 -8.59 -4.31
CA GLY A 363 -22.83 -8.50 -5.68
C GLY A 363 -21.83 -8.04 -6.77
N LYS A 364 -20.58 -7.74 -6.41
CA LYS A 364 -19.54 -7.20 -7.35
C LYS A 364 -19.32 -8.07 -8.58
N THR A 365 -19.07 -9.36 -8.37
CA THR A 365 -18.86 -10.34 -9.46
C THR A 365 -20.13 -10.59 -10.28
N THR A 366 -21.32 -10.44 -9.67
CA THR A 366 -22.59 -10.54 -10.41
C THR A 366 -22.74 -9.34 -11.33
N LEU A 367 -22.50 -8.12 -10.84
CA LEU A 367 -22.53 -6.90 -11.62
C LEU A 367 -21.54 -6.93 -12.79
N SER A 368 -20.30 -7.37 -12.53
CA SER A 368 -19.27 -7.47 -13.58
C SER A 368 -19.65 -8.47 -14.68
N LYS A 369 -20.22 -9.61 -14.30
CA LYS A 369 -20.71 -10.65 -15.21
C LYS A 369 -21.92 -10.20 -16.04
N ILE A 370 -22.74 -9.30 -15.52
CA ILE A 370 -23.82 -8.63 -16.25
C ILE A 370 -23.23 -7.70 -17.30
N ILE A 371 -22.26 -6.85 -16.92
CA ILE A 371 -21.60 -5.91 -17.84
C ILE A 371 -20.99 -6.66 -19.04
N VAL A 372 -20.28 -7.78 -18.84
CA VAL A 372 -19.69 -8.56 -19.95
C VAL A 372 -20.68 -9.46 -20.70
N ARG A 373 -21.99 -9.38 -20.41
CA ARG A 373 -23.03 -10.24 -21.00
C ARG A 373 -22.73 -11.74 -20.85
N SER A 374 -22.34 -12.15 -19.65
CA SER A 374 -22.25 -13.57 -19.23
C SER A 374 -23.40 -14.00 -18.30
N ILE A 375 -24.04 -13.04 -17.63
CA ILE A 375 -25.27 -13.20 -16.85
C ILE A 375 -26.27 -12.15 -17.34
N GLU A 376 -27.55 -12.53 -17.44
CA GLU A 376 -28.63 -11.60 -17.78
C GLU A 376 -29.10 -10.83 -16.55
N ALA A 377 -29.32 -9.53 -16.70
CA ALA A 377 -30.00 -8.70 -15.69
C ALA A 377 -31.51 -8.94 -15.74
N ASP A 378 -32.18 -8.77 -14.60
CA ASP A 378 -33.64 -8.86 -14.52
C ASP A 378 -34.30 -7.52 -14.89
N ALA A 379 -33.62 -6.40 -14.61
CA ALA A 379 -34.04 -5.05 -14.98
C ALA A 379 -32.82 -4.11 -15.16
N GLY A 380 -33.09 -2.91 -15.68
CA GLY A 380 -32.10 -1.85 -15.91
C GLY A 380 -31.48 -1.86 -17.31
N SER A 381 -30.48 -1.00 -17.52
CA SER A 381 -29.75 -0.89 -18.79
C SER A 381 -28.24 -0.72 -18.58
N VAL A 382 -27.47 -1.15 -19.59
CA VAL A 382 -26.03 -0.92 -19.67
C VAL A 382 -25.75 -0.23 -20.99
N GLU A 383 -25.48 1.07 -20.98
CA GLU A 383 -25.26 1.88 -22.17
C GLU A 383 -23.78 2.13 -22.41
N MET A 384 -23.29 1.94 -23.63
CA MET A 384 -21.92 2.30 -24.02
C MET A 384 -21.92 3.42 -25.07
N ALA A 385 -20.92 4.30 -25.00
CA ALA A 385 -20.63 5.28 -26.05
C ALA A 385 -20.13 4.60 -27.35
N GLY A 386 -20.74 4.96 -28.49
CA GLY A 386 -20.31 4.52 -29.81
C GLY A 386 -20.49 5.61 -30.87
N ASP A 387 -20.01 5.35 -32.09
CA ASP A 387 -19.90 6.32 -33.19
C ASP A 387 -21.24 6.89 -33.68
N GLY A 388 -22.37 6.28 -33.29
CA GLY A 388 -23.74 6.71 -33.60
C GLY A 388 -24.59 7.07 -32.38
N GLY A 389 -23.98 7.27 -31.20
CA GLY A 389 -24.68 7.54 -29.94
C GLY A 389 -24.53 6.42 -28.91
N ARG A 390 -25.42 6.38 -27.92
CA ARG A 390 -25.40 5.40 -26.83
C ARG A 390 -26.15 4.14 -27.21
N ILE A 391 -25.52 2.99 -27.01
CA ILE A 391 -26.08 1.68 -27.36
C ILE A 391 -26.29 0.89 -26.07
N ASP A 392 -27.51 0.42 -25.86
CA ASP A 392 -27.85 -0.48 -24.76
C ASP A 392 -27.33 -1.90 -25.04
N VAL A 393 -26.25 -2.24 -24.34
CA VAL A 393 -25.51 -3.48 -24.42
C VAL A 393 -26.37 -4.68 -24.08
N LEU A 394 -27.39 -4.53 -23.22
CA LEU A 394 -28.27 -5.63 -22.82
C LEU A 394 -29.20 -6.10 -23.95
N LYS A 395 -29.38 -5.28 -24.98
CA LYS A 395 -30.22 -5.58 -26.16
C LYS A 395 -29.43 -6.09 -27.36
N LEU A 396 -28.10 -6.16 -27.24
CA LEU A 396 -27.25 -6.67 -28.33
C LEU A 396 -27.40 -8.18 -28.48
N GLU A 397 -27.50 -8.61 -29.73
CA GLU A 397 -27.56 -10.01 -30.17
C GLU A 397 -26.65 -10.21 -31.39
N GLY A 398 -26.33 -11.46 -31.73
CA GLY A 398 -25.59 -11.80 -32.96
C GLY A 398 -24.22 -11.13 -33.08
N GLU A 399 -23.95 -10.53 -34.25
CA GLU A 399 -22.66 -9.90 -34.56
C GLU A 399 -22.37 -8.65 -33.71
N PRO A 400 -23.32 -7.73 -33.48
CA PRO A 400 -23.13 -6.63 -32.52
C PRO A 400 -22.70 -7.08 -31.12
N LEU A 401 -23.22 -8.21 -30.62
CA LEU A 401 -22.80 -8.78 -29.34
C LEU A 401 -21.38 -9.38 -29.40
N ARG A 402 -21.01 -9.99 -30.54
CA ARG A 402 -19.63 -10.47 -30.76
C ARG A 402 -18.64 -9.31 -30.79
N ASP A 403 -18.99 -8.19 -31.42
CA ASP A 403 -18.17 -6.98 -31.43
C ASP A 403 -18.07 -6.32 -30.04
N TRP A 404 -19.18 -6.26 -29.30
CA TRP A 404 -19.16 -5.84 -27.90
C TRP A 404 -18.14 -6.64 -27.07
N ARG A 405 -18.15 -7.97 -27.21
CA ARG A 405 -17.23 -8.86 -26.51
C ARG A 405 -15.77 -8.67 -26.92
N ARG A 406 -15.46 -8.04 -28.07
CA ARG A 406 -14.09 -7.64 -28.41
C ARG A 406 -13.67 -6.38 -27.65
N ARG A 407 -14.59 -5.42 -27.52
CA ARG A 407 -14.35 -4.12 -26.87
C ARG A 407 -14.23 -4.22 -25.35
N VAL A 408 -14.83 -5.24 -24.74
CA VAL A 408 -14.78 -5.49 -23.29
C VAL A 408 -14.19 -6.85 -22.98
N GLN A 409 -13.17 -6.89 -22.12
CA GLN A 409 -12.46 -8.10 -21.76
C GLN A 409 -12.47 -8.32 -20.24
N TYR A 410 -12.37 -9.59 -19.84
CA TYR A 410 -12.49 -10.01 -18.44
C TYR A 410 -11.23 -10.76 -17.99
N VAL A 411 -10.68 -10.38 -16.85
CA VAL A 411 -9.60 -11.10 -16.16
C VAL A 411 -10.18 -11.70 -14.89
N PHE A 412 -10.19 -13.04 -14.84
CA PHE A 412 -10.79 -13.81 -13.76
C PHE A 412 -9.95 -13.82 -12.48
N GLN A 413 -10.62 -14.06 -11.35
CA GLN A 413 -10.04 -14.13 -9.99
C GLN A 413 -8.91 -15.15 -9.87
N ASN A 414 -9.11 -16.36 -10.42
CA ASN A 414 -8.12 -17.44 -10.30
C ASN A 414 -7.40 -17.70 -11.64
N PRO A 415 -6.09 -17.39 -11.76
CA PRO A 415 -5.34 -17.63 -12.98
C PRO A 415 -5.19 -19.12 -13.33
N TYR A 416 -5.33 -20.03 -12.36
CA TYR A 416 -5.22 -21.48 -12.60
C TYR A 416 -6.43 -22.03 -13.35
N SER A 417 -7.64 -21.61 -13.00
CA SER A 417 -8.87 -22.05 -13.66
C SER A 417 -9.16 -21.26 -14.95
N ALA A 418 -8.61 -20.03 -15.07
CA ALA A 418 -8.81 -19.19 -16.23
C ALA A 418 -8.08 -19.65 -17.50
N LEU A 419 -7.00 -20.42 -17.35
CA LEU A 419 -6.16 -20.90 -18.46
C LEU A 419 -6.33 -22.41 -18.65
N ASN A 420 -6.61 -22.85 -19.88
CA ASN A 420 -6.72 -24.29 -20.16
C ASN A 420 -5.36 -24.98 -19.99
N PRO A 421 -5.19 -25.90 -19.02
CA PRO A 421 -3.88 -26.50 -18.72
C PRO A 421 -3.36 -27.42 -19.83
N ARG A 422 -4.21 -27.80 -20.79
CA ARG A 422 -3.87 -28.67 -21.93
C ARG A 422 -3.45 -27.89 -23.18
N MET A 423 -3.52 -26.57 -23.15
CA MET A 423 -3.13 -25.71 -24.26
C MET A 423 -1.78 -25.06 -23.99
N THR A 424 -1.00 -24.84 -25.04
CA THR A 424 0.23 -24.04 -24.94
C THR A 424 -0.10 -22.57 -24.81
N VAL A 425 0.85 -21.78 -24.32
CA VAL A 425 0.73 -20.32 -24.24
C VAL A 425 0.36 -19.69 -25.59
N LEU A 426 0.99 -20.15 -26.69
CA LEU A 426 0.67 -19.69 -28.04
C LEU A 426 -0.80 -19.91 -28.38
N SER A 427 -1.33 -21.10 -28.12
CA SER A 427 -2.73 -21.43 -28.41
C SER A 427 -3.68 -20.62 -27.54
N ILE A 428 -3.37 -20.47 -26.25
CA ILE A 428 -4.18 -19.68 -25.29
C ILE A 428 -4.29 -18.21 -25.72
N LEU A 429 -3.17 -17.59 -26.09
CA LEU A 429 -3.12 -16.17 -26.46
C LEU A 429 -3.65 -15.94 -27.89
N SER A 430 -3.57 -16.94 -28.77
CA SER A 430 -4.12 -16.85 -30.13
C SER A 430 -5.62 -17.14 -30.19
N GLU A 431 -6.17 -17.93 -29.27
CA GLU A 431 -7.57 -18.39 -29.28
C GLU A 431 -8.59 -17.25 -29.47
N PRO A 432 -8.51 -16.10 -28.75
CA PRO A 432 -9.42 -14.98 -28.99
C PRO A 432 -9.36 -14.46 -30.43
N LEU A 433 -8.16 -14.37 -31.02
CA LEU A 433 -7.96 -13.93 -32.40
C LEU A 433 -8.56 -14.92 -33.39
N VAL A 434 -8.44 -16.23 -33.14
CA VAL A 434 -9.03 -17.28 -33.98
C VAL A 434 -10.56 -17.20 -33.93
N ILE A 435 -11.15 -17.10 -32.74
CA ILE A 435 -12.61 -17.05 -32.53
C ILE A 435 -13.24 -15.86 -33.27
N HIS A 436 -12.54 -14.73 -33.30
CA HIS A 436 -12.99 -13.50 -33.95
C HIS A 436 -12.48 -13.34 -35.40
N GLY A 437 -11.81 -14.35 -35.97
CA GLY A 437 -11.33 -14.31 -37.37
C GLY A 437 -10.26 -13.24 -37.64
N ILE A 438 -9.51 -12.82 -36.63
CA ILE A 438 -8.52 -11.74 -36.72
C ILE A 438 -7.16 -12.31 -37.13
N GLY A 439 -6.62 -11.83 -38.25
CA GLY A 439 -5.29 -12.19 -38.76
C GLY A 439 -5.17 -13.66 -39.22
N ASP A 440 -3.99 -13.98 -39.74
CA ASP A 440 -3.56 -15.32 -40.14
C ASP A 440 -2.60 -15.95 -39.11
N THR A 441 -2.13 -17.19 -39.34
CA THR A 441 -1.22 -17.88 -38.42
C THR A 441 0.06 -17.08 -38.13
N LYS A 442 0.62 -16.41 -39.14
CA LYS A 442 1.88 -15.66 -39.01
C LYS A 442 1.70 -14.40 -38.18
N SER A 443 0.69 -13.60 -38.50
CA SER A 443 0.33 -12.37 -37.77
C SER A 443 -0.16 -12.66 -36.36
N ARG A 444 -0.91 -13.75 -36.13
CA ARG A 444 -1.30 -14.19 -34.78
C ARG A 444 -0.09 -14.56 -33.93
N ARG A 445 0.88 -15.29 -34.49
CA ARG A 445 2.12 -15.62 -33.78
C ARG A 445 2.93 -14.37 -33.43
N ALA A 446 3.02 -13.41 -34.36
CA ALA A 446 3.67 -12.13 -34.10
C ALA A 446 2.93 -11.34 -33.00
N ARG A 447 1.60 -11.34 -33.02
CA ARG A 447 0.77 -10.71 -31.98
C ARG A 447 1.00 -11.36 -30.62
N VAL A 448 1.10 -12.68 -30.55
CA VAL A 448 1.43 -13.38 -29.30
C VAL A 448 2.82 -13.00 -28.77
N SER A 449 3.82 -12.85 -29.64
CA SER A 449 5.16 -12.37 -29.25
C SER A 449 5.10 -10.98 -28.62
N GLU A 450 4.40 -10.06 -29.26
CA GLU A 450 4.18 -8.71 -28.74
C GLU A 450 3.48 -8.75 -27.37
N LEU A 451 2.41 -9.53 -27.24
CA LEU A 451 1.67 -9.67 -25.97
C LEU A 451 2.54 -10.22 -24.84
N LEU A 452 3.40 -11.20 -25.11
CA LEU A 452 4.34 -11.73 -24.12
C LEU A 452 5.32 -10.65 -23.65
N ARG A 453 5.90 -9.88 -24.58
CA ARG A 453 6.80 -8.78 -24.25
C ARG A 453 6.12 -7.67 -23.45
N LEU A 454 4.86 -7.34 -23.79
CA LEU A 454 4.06 -6.36 -23.04
C LEU A 454 3.84 -6.74 -21.58
N VAL A 455 3.78 -8.04 -21.27
CA VAL A 455 3.65 -8.53 -19.88
C VAL A 455 4.98 -9.01 -19.28
N GLY A 456 6.10 -8.66 -19.91
CA GLY A 456 7.46 -9.00 -19.45
C GLY A 456 7.72 -10.51 -19.39
N LEU A 457 7.22 -11.24 -20.37
CA LEU A 457 7.52 -12.66 -20.61
C LEU A 457 8.31 -12.82 -21.92
N ASP A 458 9.24 -13.77 -21.91
CA ASP A 458 10.09 -14.07 -23.06
C ASP A 458 9.37 -14.89 -24.15
N ASP A 459 9.77 -14.72 -25.41
CA ASP A 459 9.19 -15.44 -26.56
C ASP A 459 9.36 -16.96 -26.47
N SER A 460 10.39 -17.46 -25.77
CA SER A 460 10.60 -18.90 -25.53
C SER A 460 9.48 -19.55 -24.72
N HIS A 461 8.62 -18.75 -24.07
CA HIS A 461 7.47 -19.24 -23.31
C HIS A 461 6.29 -19.70 -24.17
N MET A 462 6.25 -19.34 -25.46
CA MET A 462 5.10 -19.63 -26.35
C MET A 462 4.70 -21.11 -26.39
N ASN A 463 5.67 -22.01 -26.39
CA ASN A 463 5.42 -23.45 -26.54
C ASN A 463 5.26 -24.17 -25.20
N ARG A 464 5.34 -23.45 -24.07
CA ARG A 464 5.17 -24.02 -22.73
C ARG A 464 3.70 -24.09 -22.35
N TYR A 465 3.39 -24.92 -21.37
CA TYR A 465 2.05 -25.06 -20.80
C TYR A 465 1.88 -24.23 -19.52
N PRO A 466 0.66 -23.79 -19.17
CA PRO A 466 0.40 -22.97 -17.98
C PRO A 466 0.99 -23.53 -16.68
N HIS A 467 1.01 -24.86 -16.52
CA HIS A 467 1.50 -25.49 -15.30
C HIS A 467 3.00 -25.26 -15.03
N SER A 468 3.77 -24.89 -16.05
CA SER A 468 5.21 -24.59 -15.95
C SER A 468 5.52 -23.18 -15.43
N PHE A 469 4.50 -22.34 -15.21
CA PHE A 469 4.64 -20.96 -14.79
C PHE A 469 4.26 -20.78 -13.30
N SER A 470 4.93 -19.83 -12.65
CA SER A 470 4.53 -19.32 -11.32
C SER A 470 3.16 -18.64 -11.35
N GLY A 471 2.51 -18.48 -10.19
CA GLY A 471 1.21 -17.81 -10.09
C GLY A 471 1.19 -16.41 -10.73
N GLY A 472 2.21 -15.58 -10.45
CA GLY A 472 2.38 -14.26 -11.06
C GLY A 472 2.58 -14.31 -12.58
N GLN A 473 3.32 -15.30 -13.11
CA GLN A 473 3.45 -15.47 -14.56
C GLN A 473 2.13 -15.91 -15.21
N ARG A 474 1.35 -16.77 -14.56
CA ARG A 474 0.01 -17.15 -15.07
C ARG A 474 -0.95 -15.98 -15.07
N GLN A 475 -0.91 -15.13 -14.04
CA GLN A 475 -1.72 -13.90 -14.01
C GLN A 475 -1.37 -12.99 -15.18
N ARG A 476 -0.07 -12.84 -15.48
CA ARG A 476 0.42 -12.08 -16.65
C ARG A 476 -0.05 -12.67 -17.98
N LEU A 477 -0.08 -13.99 -18.11
CA LEU A 477 -0.67 -14.66 -19.27
C LEU A 477 -2.18 -14.39 -19.39
N GLY A 478 -2.90 -14.36 -18.27
CA GLY A 478 -4.31 -13.95 -18.24
C GLY A 478 -4.53 -12.51 -18.71
N ILE A 479 -3.68 -11.58 -18.26
CA ILE A 479 -3.68 -10.17 -18.70
C ILE A 479 -3.37 -10.08 -20.21
N ALA A 480 -2.33 -10.79 -20.67
CA ALA A 480 -1.96 -10.83 -22.09
C ALA A 480 -3.11 -11.36 -22.96
N ARG A 481 -3.84 -12.38 -22.50
CA ARG A 481 -5.01 -12.93 -23.19
C ARG A 481 -6.11 -11.88 -23.35
N ALA A 482 -6.42 -11.14 -22.29
CA ALA A 482 -7.40 -10.06 -22.33
C ALA A 482 -6.97 -8.90 -23.26
N LEU A 483 -5.67 -8.63 -23.38
CA LEU A 483 -5.15 -7.61 -24.29
C LEU A 483 -5.16 -8.02 -25.77
N ALA A 484 -5.36 -9.30 -26.08
CA ALA A 484 -5.24 -9.83 -27.43
C ALA A 484 -6.20 -9.13 -28.43
N LEU A 485 -7.42 -8.83 -27.99
CA LEU A 485 -8.48 -8.21 -28.80
C LEU A 485 -8.51 -6.67 -28.76
N GLU A 486 -7.51 -6.04 -28.12
CA GLU A 486 -7.39 -4.57 -28.03
C GLU A 486 -8.60 -3.88 -27.40
N PRO A 487 -8.98 -4.28 -26.19
CA PRO A 487 -10.19 -3.77 -25.54
C PRO A 487 -10.12 -2.26 -25.26
N GLU A 488 -11.30 -1.69 -25.09
CA GLU A 488 -11.49 -0.34 -24.55
C GLU A 488 -11.69 -0.38 -23.03
N LEU A 489 -12.37 -1.42 -22.53
CA LEU A 489 -12.62 -1.68 -21.12
C LEU A 489 -12.11 -3.08 -20.73
N ILE A 490 -11.32 -3.15 -19.66
CA ILE A 490 -10.94 -4.42 -19.03
C ILE A 490 -11.53 -4.46 -17.63
N ILE A 491 -12.23 -5.55 -17.32
CA ILE A 491 -12.74 -5.82 -15.99
C ILE A 491 -11.79 -6.79 -15.30
N PHE A 492 -11.22 -6.36 -14.19
CA PHE A 492 -10.39 -7.18 -13.32
C PHE A 492 -11.21 -7.62 -12.12
N ASP A 493 -11.44 -8.92 -12.00
CA ASP A 493 -12.11 -9.51 -10.84
C ASP A 493 -11.06 -10.10 -9.92
N GLU A 494 -10.68 -9.39 -8.85
CA GLU A 494 -9.66 -9.76 -7.86
C GLU A 494 -8.36 -10.34 -8.43
N PRO A 495 -7.64 -9.62 -9.31
CA PRO A 495 -6.53 -10.17 -10.07
C PRO A 495 -5.26 -10.46 -9.24
N VAL A 496 -5.23 -10.10 -7.95
CA VAL A 496 -4.05 -10.20 -7.09
C VAL A 496 -4.30 -10.87 -5.74
N SER A 497 -5.53 -11.28 -5.42
CA SER A 497 -5.90 -11.72 -4.06
C SER A 497 -5.22 -13.00 -3.57
N ALA A 498 -4.65 -13.80 -4.47
CA ALA A 498 -3.94 -15.05 -4.17
C ALA A 498 -2.42 -14.97 -4.44
N LEU A 499 -1.84 -13.77 -4.52
CA LEU A 499 -0.44 -13.56 -4.87
C LEU A 499 0.34 -12.99 -3.68
N ASP A 500 1.62 -13.39 -3.54
CA ASP A 500 2.52 -12.80 -2.56
C ASP A 500 2.69 -11.29 -2.76
N VAL A 501 2.94 -10.54 -1.68
CA VAL A 501 3.08 -9.07 -1.68
C VAL A 501 4.01 -8.54 -2.79
N SER A 502 5.16 -9.19 -2.98
CA SER A 502 6.14 -8.82 -4.01
C SER A 502 5.62 -9.05 -5.44
N ILE A 503 4.94 -10.17 -5.67
CA ILE A 503 4.31 -10.49 -6.97
C ILE A 503 3.09 -9.61 -7.21
N GLN A 504 2.30 -9.34 -6.18
CA GLN A 504 1.20 -8.39 -6.22
C GLN A 504 1.71 -7.02 -6.67
N ALA A 505 2.75 -6.48 -6.04
CA ALA A 505 3.36 -5.21 -6.43
C ALA A 505 3.79 -5.19 -7.91
N GLN A 506 4.39 -6.28 -8.40
CA GLN A 506 4.74 -6.45 -9.81
C GLN A 506 3.51 -6.34 -10.73
N ILE A 507 2.44 -7.06 -10.41
CA ILE A 507 1.20 -7.05 -11.22
C ILE A 507 0.55 -5.67 -11.18
N LEU A 508 0.47 -5.02 -10.03
CA LEU A 508 -0.13 -3.69 -9.90
C LEU A 508 0.66 -2.64 -10.70
N ASN A 509 1.99 -2.68 -10.64
CA ASN A 509 2.85 -1.82 -11.47
C ASN A 509 2.62 -2.07 -12.97
N LEU A 510 2.58 -3.34 -13.38
CA LEU A 510 2.30 -3.73 -14.75
C LEU A 510 0.94 -3.19 -15.24
N LEU A 511 -0.11 -3.32 -14.42
CA LEU A 511 -1.43 -2.80 -14.77
C LEU A 511 -1.43 -1.28 -14.94
N ARG A 512 -0.74 -0.55 -14.06
CA ARG A 512 -0.60 0.91 -14.18
C ARG A 512 0.16 1.30 -15.46
N ASP A 513 1.23 0.58 -15.77
CA ASP A 513 2.04 0.83 -16.97
C ASP A 513 1.24 0.54 -18.24
N LEU A 514 0.51 -0.57 -18.30
CA LEU A 514 -0.36 -0.92 -19.42
C LEU A 514 -1.50 0.09 -19.60
N ARG A 515 -2.13 0.55 -18.51
CA ARG A 515 -3.18 1.57 -18.55
C ARG A 515 -2.68 2.85 -19.21
N SER A 516 -1.55 3.35 -18.73
CA SER A 516 -0.94 4.59 -19.23
C SER A 516 -0.44 4.43 -20.68
N ALA A 517 0.25 3.33 -20.98
CA ALA A 517 0.88 3.10 -22.27
C ALA A 517 -0.13 2.81 -23.39
N LEU A 518 -1.24 2.11 -23.10
CA LEU A 518 -2.24 1.70 -24.10
C LEU A 518 -3.55 2.51 -24.03
N GLY A 519 -3.68 3.42 -23.06
CA GLY A 519 -4.89 4.24 -22.85
C GLY A 519 -6.12 3.39 -22.52
N LEU A 520 -5.97 2.39 -21.65
CA LEU A 520 -7.03 1.45 -21.29
C LEU A 520 -7.95 2.03 -20.20
N THR A 521 -9.21 1.57 -20.20
CA THR A 521 -10.18 1.85 -19.13
C THR A 521 -10.34 0.60 -18.28
N TYR A 522 -10.34 0.74 -16.95
CA TYR A 522 -10.44 -0.40 -16.03
C TYR A 522 -11.68 -0.30 -15.13
N LEU A 523 -12.36 -1.44 -14.96
CA LEU A 523 -13.17 -1.71 -13.77
C LEU A 523 -12.39 -2.69 -12.90
N PHE A 524 -11.87 -2.21 -11.77
CA PHE A 524 -11.00 -2.99 -10.89
C PHE A 524 -11.74 -3.41 -9.62
N ILE A 525 -12.04 -4.70 -9.51
CA ILE A 525 -12.77 -5.28 -8.40
C ILE A 525 -11.77 -5.87 -7.41
N SER A 526 -11.88 -5.48 -6.15
CA SER A 526 -11.06 -6.04 -5.08
C SER A 526 -11.76 -5.88 -3.73
N HIS A 527 -11.46 -6.77 -2.79
CA HIS A 527 -11.79 -6.58 -1.37
C HIS A 527 -10.68 -5.85 -0.60
N ASN A 528 -9.49 -5.67 -1.18
CA ASN A 528 -8.37 -4.98 -0.54
C ASN A 528 -8.35 -3.49 -0.93
N LEU A 529 -8.77 -2.62 0.00
CA LEU A 529 -8.82 -1.18 -0.21
C LEU A 529 -7.46 -0.54 -0.51
N ALA A 530 -6.35 -1.04 0.04
CA ALA A 530 -5.02 -0.49 -0.23
C ALA A 530 -4.56 -0.76 -1.68
N VAL A 531 -4.97 -1.90 -2.24
CA VAL A 531 -4.74 -2.21 -3.67
C VAL A 531 -5.57 -1.29 -4.56
N VAL A 532 -6.83 -1.02 -4.18
CA VAL A 532 -7.70 -0.13 -4.95
C VAL A 532 -7.23 1.32 -4.88
N ASP A 533 -6.79 1.80 -3.72
CA ASP A 533 -6.23 3.15 -3.55
C ASP A 533 -5.02 3.41 -4.46
N TYR A 534 -4.22 2.38 -4.71
CA TYR A 534 -3.05 2.45 -5.58
C TYR A 534 -3.37 2.59 -7.08
N LEU A 535 -4.47 1.98 -7.55
CA LEU A 535 -4.80 1.90 -8.99
C LEU A 535 -5.95 2.79 -9.44
N ALA A 536 -6.95 2.99 -8.58
CA ALA A 536 -8.22 3.56 -8.95
C ALA A 536 -8.22 5.09 -8.85
N ASP A 537 -8.84 5.78 -9.81
CA ASP A 537 -9.07 7.22 -9.71
C ASP A 537 -10.31 7.52 -8.86
N ARG A 538 -11.31 6.62 -8.94
CA ARG A 538 -12.57 6.66 -8.20
C ARG A 538 -12.88 5.30 -7.61
N ILE A 539 -13.61 5.29 -6.51
CA ILE A 539 -13.98 4.07 -5.79
C ILE A 539 -15.49 4.05 -5.58
N ALA A 540 -16.12 2.96 -6.00
CA ALA A 540 -17.50 2.60 -5.73
C ALA A 540 -17.55 1.53 -4.64
N VAL A 541 -18.21 1.82 -3.53
CA VAL A 541 -18.41 0.91 -2.41
C VAL A 541 -19.77 0.25 -2.56
N MET A 542 -19.80 -1.08 -2.57
CA MET A 542 -21.00 -1.90 -2.76
C MET A 542 -21.31 -2.70 -1.49
N ALA A 543 -22.53 -2.59 -0.99
CA ALA A 543 -23.06 -3.34 0.14
C ALA A 543 -24.47 -3.85 -0.18
N ALA A 544 -24.77 -5.11 0.15
CA ALA A 544 -26.10 -5.72 -0.04
C ALA A 544 -26.74 -5.43 -1.41
N GLY A 545 -25.98 -5.63 -2.49
CA GLY A 545 -26.46 -5.43 -3.86
C GLY A 545 -26.49 -3.98 -4.34
N ARG A 546 -26.13 -2.99 -3.51
CA ARG A 546 -26.29 -1.55 -3.77
C ARG A 546 -24.96 -0.80 -3.72
N ILE A 547 -24.81 0.22 -4.56
CA ILE A 547 -23.74 1.22 -4.36
C ILE A 547 -24.16 2.12 -3.20
N VAL A 548 -23.35 2.12 -2.14
CA VAL A 548 -23.58 2.91 -0.92
C VAL A 548 -22.79 4.20 -0.90
N GLU A 549 -21.63 4.24 -1.58
CA GLU A 549 -20.80 5.42 -1.68
C GLU A 549 -19.94 5.35 -2.95
N LEU A 550 -19.79 6.46 -3.65
CA LEU A 550 -19.01 6.58 -4.88
C LEU A 550 -18.27 7.91 -4.84
N ALA A 551 -16.94 7.90 -4.79
CA ALA A 551 -16.16 9.13 -4.65
C ALA A 551 -14.80 9.03 -5.37
N PRO A 552 -14.13 10.17 -5.67
CA PRO A 552 -12.69 10.16 -5.95
C PRO A 552 -11.94 9.48 -4.81
N ARG A 553 -10.86 8.74 -5.13
CA ARG A 553 -10.11 7.94 -4.14
C ARG A 553 -9.74 8.75 -2.88
N GLU A 554 -9.21 9.96 -3.08
CA GLU A 554 -8.74 10.84 -1.99
C GLU A 554 -9.87 11.33 -1.10
N ALA A 555 -11.03 11.62 -1.68
CA ALA A 555 -12.21 12.06 -0.92
C ALA A 555 -12.79 10.91 -0.08
N LEU A 556 -12.82 9.69 -0.64
CA LEU A 556 -13.34 8.52 0.07
C LEU A 556 -12.51 8.21 1.34
N PHE A 557 -11.18 8.19 1.24
CA PHE A 557 -10.33 7.86 2.38
C PHE A 557 -10.21 9.00 3.41
N ARG A 558 -10.28 10.26 2.97
CA ARG A 558 -10.26 11.41 3.89
C ARG A 558 -11.58 11.58 4.64
N ASN A 559 -12.71 11.43 3.94
CA ASN A 559 -14.03 11.70 4.51
C ASN A 559 -15.10 10.74 3.97
N ALA A 560 -14.94 9.46 4.28
CA ALA A 560 -16.01 8.48 4.09
C ALA A 560 -17.23 8.90 4.91
N LEU A 561 -18.41 8.89 4.29
CA LEU A 561 -19.64 9.33 4.95
C LEU A 561 -20.52 8.15 5.37
N HIS A 562 -20.65 7.14 4.52
CA HIS A 562 -21.52 6.01 4.79
C HIS A 562 -20.95 5.12 5.92
N PRO A 563 -21.76 4.66 6.90
CA PRO A 563 -21.29 3.82 8.02
C PRO A 563 -20.54 2.58 7.55
N TYR A 564 -21.11 1.87 6.56
CA TYR A 564 -20.45 0.71 5.94
C TYR A 564 -19.07 1.03 5.37
N THR A 565 -18.92 2.15 4.64
CA THR A 565 -17.62 2.56 4.10
C THR A 565 -16.61 2.84 5.21
N LYS A 566 -17.02 3.54 6.27
CA LYS A 566 -16.16 3.84 7.43
C LYS A 566 -15.68 2.55 8.11
N ALA A 567 -16.58 1.60 8.29
CA ALA A 567 -16.24 0.33 8.93
C ALA A 567 -15.38 -0.57 8.02
N LEU A 568 -15.61 -0.57 6.70
CA LEU A 568 -14.75 -1.26 5.74
C LEU A 568 -13.31 -0.71 5.78
N ILE A 569 -13.14 0.61 5.81
CA ILE A 569 -11.82 1.26 5.94
C ILE A 569 -11.18 0.92 7.29
N ALA A 570 -11.95 0.98 8.39
CA ALA A 570 -11.46 0.66 9.73
C ALA A 570 -11.04 -0.81 9.92
N ALA A 571 -11.54 -1.72 9.08
CA ALA A 571 -11.19 -3.15 9.12
C ALA A 571 -9.90 -3.49 8.36
N VAL A 572 -9.28 -2.55 7.64
CA VAL A 572 -8.05 -2.81 6.87
C VAL A 572 -6.83 -2.83 7.79
N PRO A 573 -6.11 -3.96 7.92
CA PRO A 573 -4.89 -3.99 8.72
C PRO A 573 -3.75 -3.25 8.03
N GLN A 574 -3.13 -2.31 8.73
CA GLN A 574 -1.94 -1.59 8.25
C GLN A 574 -0.65 -2.31 8.70
N PRO A 575 0.42 -2.30 7.90
CA PRO A 575 1.73 -2.85 8.26
C PRO A 575 2.49 -1.92 9.22
N ASP A 576 1.83 -1.49 10.29
CA ASP A 576 2.34 -0.57 11.30
C ASP A 576 1.88 -1.03 12.70
N PRO A 577 2.79 -1.55 13.54
CA PRO A 577 2.45 -2.00 14.90
C PRO A 577 1.94 -0.90 15.82
N SER A 578 2.14 0.39 15.49
CA SER A 578 1.59 1.52 16.26
C SER A 578 0.13 1.81 15.94
N ARG A 579 -0.38 1.27 14.82
CA ARG A 579 -1.75 1.49 14.30
C ARG A 579 -2.52 0.17 14.23
N ARG A 580 -2.59 -0.55 15.35
CA ARG A 580 -3.34 -1.81 15.43
C ARG A 580 -4.85 -1.59 15.27
N LEU A 581 -5.52 -2.59 14.71
CA LEU A 581 -6.96 -2.69 14.58
C LEU A 581 -7.60 -2.61 15.96
N ASP A 582 -8.56 -1.69 16.09
CA ASP A 582 -9.43 -1.66 17.24
C ASP A 582 -10.55 -2.70 17.05
N PHE A 583 -10.25 -3.93 17.47
CA PHE A 583 -11.19 -5.04 17.39
C PHE A 583 -12.52 -4.79 18.12
N ALA A 584 -12.59 -3.84 19.06
CA ALA A 584 -13.86 -3.48 19.72
C ALA A 584 -14.78 -2.65 18.80
N ARG A 585 -14.22 -1.86 17.89
CA ARG A 585 -14.96 -1.02 16.94
C ARG A 585 -15.36 -1.73 15.65
N ILE A 586 -14.68 -2.82 15.31
CA ILE A 586 -14.94 -3.60 14.11
C ILE A 586 -16.04 -4.63 14.42
N SER A 587 -17.30 -4.24 14.21
CA SER A 587 -18.44 -5.16 14.12
C SER A 587 -19.35 -4.68 13.00
N LEU A 588 -19.33 -5.42 11.89
CA LEU A 588 -20.05 -5.11 10.66
C LEU A 588 -21.30 -5.96 10.47
N GLU A 589 -21.55 -6.97 11.31
CA GLU A 589 -22.76 -7.82 11.23
C GLU A 589 -24.07 -7.01 11.16
N ARG A 590 -24.09 -5.80 11.75
CA ARG A 590 -25.23 -4.86 11.68
C ARG A 590 -25.13 -3.84 10.54
N GLN A 591 -23.97 -3.69 9.92
CA GLN A 591 -23.72 -2.67 8.90
C GLN A 591 -23.77 -3.21 7.47
N SER A 592 -23.86 -4.53 7.28
CA SER A 592 -24.11 -5.13 5.96
C SER A 592 -25.60 -5.33 5.68
N ASP A 593 -26.44 -5.25 6.70
CA ASP A 593 -27.90 -5.24 6.58
C ASP A 593 -28.42 -3.82 6.33
N PRO A 594 -29.05 -3.55 5.16
CA PRO A 594 -29.64 -2.25 4.87
C PRO A 594 -30.63 -1.74 5.94
N CYS A 595 -31.32 -2.65 6.62
CA CYS A 595 -32.29 -2.30 7.66
C CYS A 595 -31.64 -1.83 8.97
N ALA A 596 -30.37 -2.17 9.19
CA ALA A 596 -29.64 -1.84 10.41
C ALA A 596 -28.69 -0.64 10.22
N TRP A 597 -28.67 -0.02 9.04
CA TRP A 597 -28.00 1.24 8.81
C TRP A 597 -28.65 2.38 9.61
N ALA A 598 -27.86 3.08 10.42
CA ALA A 598 -28.33 4.24 11.15
C ALA A 598 -28.89 5.31 10.20
N ALA A 599 -29.92 6.04 10.62
CA ALA A 599 -30.38 7.22 9.89
C ALA A 599 -29.21 8.21 9.70
N PRO A 600 -29.09 8.87 8.53
CA PRO A 600 -30.02 8.91 7.39
C PRO A 600 -29.74 7.86 6.29
N PHE A 601 -29.00 6.78 6.59
CA PHE A 601 -28.53 5.84 5.58
C PHE A 601 -29.46 4.62 5.39
N GLY A 602 -30.18 4.22 6.43
CA GLY A 602 -31.16 3.13 6.38
C GLY A 602 -32.49 3.54 5.74
N ALA A 603 -33.32 2.55 5.42
CA ALA A 603 -34.72 2.79 5.06
C ALA A 603 -35.52 3.15 6.31
N ASP A 604 -36.35 4.19 6.25
CA ASP A 604 -37.27 4.57 7.32
C ASP A 604 -38.64 5.01 6.75
N LYS A 605 -39.45 5.69 7.56
CA LYS A 605 -40.79 6.18 7.15
C LYS A 605 -40.77 7.19 5.99
N THR A 606 -39.61 7.78 5.67
CA THR A 606 -39.44 8.78 4.60
C THR A 606 -39.13 8.18 3.23
N GLY A 607 -38.85 6.87 3.15
CA GLY A 607 -38.65 6.13 1.90
C GLY A 607 -37.30 5.39 1.83
N GLU A 608 -37.01 4.81 0.65
CA GLU A 608 -35.73 4.15 0.41
C GLU A 608 -34.59 5.15 0.14
N PRO A 609 -33.38 4.90 0.67
CA PRO A 609 -32.23 5.76 0.45
C PRO A 609 -31.72 5.63 -0.99
N HIS A 610 -31.32 6.75 -1.60
CA HIS A 610 -30.80 6.83 -2.97
C HIS A 610 -29.48 7.58 -3.00
N LEU A 611 -28.75 7.51 -4.11
CA LEU A 611 -27.47 8.22 -4.25
C LEU A 611 -27.71 9.73 -4.29
N VAL A 612 -27.29 10.43 -3.24
CA VAL A 612 -27.30 11.88 -3.11
C VAL A 612 -25.90 12.41 -3.41
N LYS A 613 -25.81 13.44 -4.23
CA LYS A 613 -24.54 14.10 -4.54
C LYS A 613 -24.14 15.01 -3.37
N ILE A 614 -23.00 14.72 -2.75
CA ILE A 614 -22.47 15.49 -1.62
C ILE A 614 -21.47 16.54 -2.11
N GLY A 615 -20.65 16.18 -3.11
CA GLY A 615 -19.62 17.06 -3.67
C GLY A 615 -19.26 16.68 -5.10
N PRO A 616 -18.24 17.31 -5.70
CA PRO A 616 -17.78 16.96 -7.04
C PRO A 616 -17.34 15.49 -7.12
N GLY A 617 -18.12 14.67 -7.82
CA GLY A 617 -17.86 13.24 -7.98
C GLY A 617 -18.13 12.37 -6.75
N HIS A 618 -18.59 12.94 -5.62
CA HIS A 618 -18.90 12.22 -4.38
C HIS A 618 -20.41 12.05 -4.21
N PHE A 619 -20.86 10.81 -4.23
CA PHE A 619 -22.24 10.39 -4.05
C PHE A 619 -22.33 9.43 -2.88
N VAL A 620 -23.35 9.58 -2.05
CA VAL A 620 -23.60 8.72 -0.88
C VAL A 620 -25.05 8.31 -0.89
N ARG A 621 -25.33 7.03 -0.61
CA ARG A 621 -26.69 6.53 -0.49
C ARG A 621 -27.26 6.97 0.84
N ALA A 622 -28.22 7.88 0.81
CA ALA A 622 -28.87 8.42 2.00
C ALA A 622 -30.27 8.94 1.69
N GLN A 623 -31.00 9.34 2.72
CA GLN A 623 -32.30 10.00 2.61
C GLN A 623 -32.16 11.48 2.21
N LYS A 624 -33.21 12.01 1.57
CA LYS A 624 -33.23 13.32 0.90
C LYS A 624 -32.98 14.52 1.85
N ASP A 625 -33.33 14.38 3.13
CA ASP A 625 -33.28 15.44 4.14
C ASP A 625 -32.00 15.39 4.99
N LEU A 626 -30.84 15.22 4.34
CA LEU A 626 -29.58 15.49 5.00
C LEU A 626 -29.44 17.01 5.16
N ALA A 627 -29.92 17.54 6.29
CA ALA A 627 -29.50 18.85 6.80
C ALA A 627 -27.99 18.76 7.07
N MET A 628 -27.19 18.92 6.02
CA MET A 628 -25.74 18.81 6.12
C MET A 628 -25.20 20.06 6.80
N PRO A 629 -24.14 19.96 7.62
CA PRO A 629 -23.29 21.11 7.88
C PRO A 629 -22.74 21.59 6.53
N VAL A 630 -23.33 22.66 6.01
CA VAL A 630 -22.90 23.32 4.78
C VAL A 630 -21.59 24.03 5.09
N SER A 631 -20.49 23.35 4.79
CA SER A 631 -19.21 23.93 4.42
C SER A 631 -18.29 22.78 4.01
N LEU A 632 -18.44 22.30 2.77
CA LEU A 632 -17.26 21.75 2.11
C LEU A 632 -16.30 22.94 1.91
N PRO A 633 -15.07 22.93 2.45
CA PRO A 633 -14.08 23.89 2.01
C PRO A 633 -13.99 23.80 0.48
N PRO A 634 -13.83 24.92 -0.24
CA PRO A 634 -13.79 24.91 -1.69
C PRO A 634 -12.74 23.91 -2.16
N MET A 635 -13.08 23.10 -3.18
CA MET A 635 -12.06 22.31 -3.86
C MET A 635 -10.93 23.27 -4.27
N PRO A 636 -9.68 23.04 -3.85
CA PRO A 636 -8.58 23.75 -4.48
C PRO A 636 -8.65 23.39 -5.96
N ALA A 637 -8.81 24.40 -6.81
CA ALA A 637 -8.75 24.21 -8.26
C ALA A 637 -7.52 23.35 -8.58
N SER A 638 -7.75 22.21 -9.23
CA SER A 638 -6.78 21.19 -9.64
C SER A 638 -5.34 21.50 -9.23
N LYS A 639 -4.95 21.05 -8.03
CA LYS A 639 -3.55 20.86 -7.71
C LYS A 639 -3.34 19.37 -7.50
N GLY A 640 -2.34 18.86 -8.22
CA GLY A 640 -1.91 17.49 -8.07
C GLY A 640 -1.70 17.15 -6.61
N GLU A 641 -2.16 15.96 -6.27
CA GLU A 641 -1.49 15.04 -5.38
C GLU A 641 -1.22 15.53 -3.94
N LEU A 642 -1.85 14.84 -2.97
CA LEU A 642 -1.25 14.31 -1.72
C LEU A 642 -1.99 14.58 -0.41
N GLY A 643 -2.22 13.50 0.34
CA GLY A 643 -1.95 13.48 1.79
C GLY A 643 -3.13 13.04 2.67
N GLY A 644 -2.88 12.08 3.56
CA GLY A 644 -3.75 11.75 4.70
C GLY A 644 -3.21 10.63 5.59
N ARG A 645 -2.35 10.99 6.56
CA ARG A 645 -1.83 10.13 7.63
C ARG A 645 -2.92 9.72 8.63
N THR A 646 -2.62 8.70 9.44
CA THR A 646 -3.52 8.10 10.43
C THR A 646 -2.82 8.02 11.82
N PRO A 647 -3.33 7.29 12.83
CA PRO A 647 -3.76 7.83 14.12
C PRO A 647 -2.67 7.89 15.20
N GLY A 648 -1.39 7.76 14.83
CA GLY A 648 -0.25 8.01 15.73
C GLY A 648 -0.10 9.50 16.07
N GLU A 649 -0.40 10.35 15.10
CA GLU A 649 -0.59 11.79 15.31
C GLU A 649 -1.77 12.04 16.27
N HIS A 650 -2.76 11.14 16.36
CA HIS A 650 -3.90 11.30 17.28
C HIS A 650 -3.60 10.90 18.73
N ALA A 651 -2.71 9.95 19.00
CA ALA A 651 -2.46 9.44 20.37
C ALA A 651 -1.35 10.20 21.11
N GLU A 652 -0.37 10.73 20.40
CA GLU A 652 0.73 11.53 20.97
C GLU A 652 0.28 12.96 21.29
N ILE A 653 -0.63 13.51 20.48
CA ILE A 653 -1.38 14.75 20.75
C ILE A 653 -2.29 14.59 21.98
N ALA A 654 -2.97 13.45 22.15
CA ALA A 654 -3.85 13.20 23.30
C ALA A 654 -3.13 13.11 24.66
N ARG A 655 -1.85 12.67 24.68
CA ARG A 655 -1.03 12.65 25.92
C ARG A 655 -0.43 14.02 26.25
N ALA A 656 -0.12 14.83 25.23
CA ALA A 656 0.41 16.19 25.42
C ALA A 656 -0.66 17.21 25.86
N LEU A 657 -1.96 16.89 25.68
CA LEU A 657 -3.11 17.74 26.01
C LEU A 657 -3.64 17.59 27.46
N ALA A 658 -3.07 16.70 28.27
CA ALA A 658 -3.54 16.46 29.64
C ALA A 658 -2.54 16.98 30.69
N ILE A 659 -2.80 18.20 31.17
CA ILE A 659 -2.33 18.84 32.42
C ILE A 659 -1.02 19.67 32.32
N ASP A 660 -1.15 21.00 32.20
CA ASP A 660 -0.31 21.97 32.91
C ASP A 660 -1.18 23.13 33.45
N PRO A 661 -1.21 23.36 34.78
CA PRO A 661 -2.06 24.33 35.47
C PRO A 661 -1.45 25.75 35.61
N LYS A 662 -0.83 26.34 34.57
CA LYS A 662 -0.36 27.73 34.61
C LYS A 662 -0.66 28.49 33.31
N GLY A 663 -1.69 29.33 33.36
CA GLY A 663 -2.21 30.09 32.23
C GLY A 663 -1.21 31.08 31.60
N GLU A 664 -0.58 30.65 30.50
CA GLU A 664 0.05 31.49 29.47
C GLU A 664 -0.66 31.27 28.12
N PRO A 665 -0.69 32.28 27.22
CA PRO A 665 -1.59 32.30 26.08
C PRO A 665 -1.34 31.15 25.10
N VAL A 666 -2.40 30.38 24.89
CA VAL A 666 -2.53 29.33 23.88
C VAL A 666 -2.68 29.96 22.50
N VAL A 667 -1.81 29.61 21.56
CA VAL A 667 -2.03 29.90 20.13
C VAL A 667 -2.03 28.59 19.36
N HIS A 668 -3.22 28.23 18.89
CA HIS A 668 -3.48 27.16 17.93
C HIS A 668 -3.03 27.60 16.53
N LEU A 669 -2.57 26.69 15.68
CA LEU A 669 -2.92 26.70 14.26
C LEU A 669 -2.59 25.40 13.53
N ASP A 670 -3.39 25.25 12.49
CA ASP A 670 -3.76 24.09 11.67
C ASP A 670 -2.78 23.87 10.51
N PHE A 671 -2.66 22.62 10.07
CA PHE A 671 -1.90 22.24 8.88
C PHE A 671 -2.85 22.01 7.71
N GLU A 672 -3.39 23.07 7.13
CA GLU A 672 -4.04 22.99 5.82
C GLU A 672 -3.03 23.33 4.70
N THR A 673 -2.45 22.27 4.13
CA THR A 673 -1.67 22.23 2.88
C THR A 673 -0.30 22.94 2.85
N GLY A 674 0.80 22.19 2.73
CA GLY A 674 2.10 22.82 2.44
C GLY A 674 3.32 21.91 2.43
N THR A 675 3.62 21.31 1.28
CA THR A 675 5.02 21.09 0.85
C THR A 675 5.17 21.76 -0.51
N LEU A 676 6.03 22.78 -0.58
CA LEU A 676 6.64 23.21 -1.85
C LEU A 676 7.50 22.05 -2.37
N ASP A 677 7.48 21.79 -3.68
CA ASP A 677 8.29 20.75 -4.34
C ASP A 677 9.74 20.71 -3.82
N GLY A 678 10.08 19.69 -3.02
CA GLY A 678 11.44 19.46 -2.51
C GLY A 678 11.84 20.17 -1.21
N TRP A 679 10.90 20.77 -0.47
CA TRP A 679 11.18 21.54 0.74
C TRP A 679 10.69 20.82 2.01
N SER A 680 11.56 20.62 3.01
CA SER A 680 11.12 20.31 4.38
C SER A 680 11.70 21.31 5.37
N VAL A 681 10.85 21.94 6.19
CA VAL A 681 11.26 22.72 7.36
C VAL A 681 11.24 21.78 8.56
N ARG A 682 12.40 21.54 9.20
CA ARG A 682 12.49 20.75 10.45
C ARG A 682 12.85 21.63 11.63
N ARG A 683 12.15 21.42 12.74
CA ARG A 683 12.56 21.85 14.09
C ARG A 683 13.77 21.00 14.50
N LEU A 684 14.90 21.63 14.78
CA LEU A 684 16.04 20.94 15.39
C LEU A 684 15.77 20.74 16.88
N VAL A 685 15.86 19.49 17.35
CA VAL A 685 15.89 19.15 18.77
C VAL A 685 17.20 18.41 19.01
N GLY A 686 18.12 19.04 19.72
CA GLY A 686 19.40 18.45 20.11
C GLY A 686 19.90 19.10 21.40
N PRO A 687 20.91 18.52 22.08
CA PRO A 687 21.28 18.86 23.46
C PRO A 687 21.77 20.31 23.68
N HIS A 688 21.90 21.10 22.62
CA HIS A 688 22.38 22.49 22.66
C HIS A 688 21.43 23.49 21.96
N SER A 689 20.19 23.12 21.65
CA SER A 689 19.20 24.05 21.08
C SER A 689 18.40 24.73 22.18
N ALA A 690 18.87 25.89 22.66
CA ALA A 690 18.05 26.79 23.46
C ALA A 690 16.85 27.27 22.62
N ARG A 691 15.66 27.18 23.21
CA ARG A 691 14.38 27.65 22.66
C ARG A 691 14.50 29.07 22.11
N VAL A 692 14.15 29.25 20.84
CA VAL A 692 13.50 30.48 20.37
C VAL A 692 12.33 30.05 19.48
N GLN A 693 11.12 30.31 19.98
CA GLN A 693 9.88 30.36 19.22
C GLN A 693 9.86 31.69 18.46
N GLY A 694 9.70 31.63 17.14
CA GLY A 694 9.52 32.82 16.29
C GLY A 694 8.94 32.41 14.94
N GLU A 695 7.94 33.16 14.47
CA GLU A 695 7.19 32.94 13.21
C GLU A 695 8.11 32.84 11.98
N VAL A 696 7.96 31.78 11.18
CA VAL A 696 8.22 31.86 9.73
C VAL A 696 6.91 32.25 9.08
N LYS A 697 6.73 33.54 8.80
CA LYS A 697 5.56 34.04 8.04
C LYS A 697 5.80 33.86 6.54
N ARG A 698 4.88 33.17 5.87
CA ARG A 698 4.82 33.11 4.41
C ARG A 698 4.13 34.37 3.89
N VAL A 699 4.87 35.27 3.24
CA VAL A 699 4.28 36.44 2.56
C VAL A 699 3.96 36.02 1.12
N GLY A 700 2.69 35.74 0.84
CA GLY A 700 2.25 35.32 -0.49
C GLY A 700 2.64 33.89 -0.87
N THR A 701 2.57 33.55 -2.16
CA THR A 701 2.59 32.15 -2.61
C THR A 701 3.97 31.53 -2.82
N LYS A 702 5.10 32.24 -2.62
CA LYS A 702 6.43 31.71 -3.02
C LYS A 702 7.64 31.97 -2.10
N ALA A 703 7.69 33.01 -1.26
CA ALA A 703 8.87 33.33 -0.44
C ALA A 703 8.84 32.82 1.02
N CYS A 704 10.00 32.52 1.59
CA CYS A 704 10.22 32.18 3.01
C CYS A 704 10.95 33.31 3.75
N ARG A 705 10.36 33.81 4.85
CA ARG A 705 10.96 34.83 5.76
C ARG A 705 11.60 34.17 6.98
N PHE A 706 12.84 34.54 7.28
CA PHE A 706 13.59 34.14 8.47
C PHE A 706 13.90 35.38 9.29
N GLU A 707 13.63 35.33 10.60
CA GLU A 707 13.82 36.47 11.51
C GLU A 707 14.49 36.01 12.82
N LEU A 708 15.53 36.72 13.25
CA LEU A 708 16.16 36.57 14.56
C LEU A 708 15.95 37.87 15.36
N ARG A 709 15.55 37.79 16.64
CA ARG A 709 15.14 38.98 17.42
C ARG A 709 16.18 39.39 18.47
N PRO A 710 16.17 40.66 18.91
CA PRO A 710 17.02 41.13 19.99
C PRO A 710 16.85 40.33 21.29
N GLY A 711 17.97 39.92 21.90
CA GLY A 711 17.98 39.17 23.16
C GLY A 711 17.95 37.64 23.02
N ASP A 712 17.79 37.13 21.80
CA ASP A 712 17.96 35.72 21.49
C ASP A 712 19.41 35.27 21.82
N ARG A 713 19.58 34.31 22.74
CA ARG A 713 20.90 33.82 23.16
C ARG A 713 21.45 32.78 22.17
N VAL A 714 22.34 33.22 21.28
CA VAL A 714 22.91 32.41 20.19
C VAL A 714 24.21 31.72 20.60
N SER A 715 24.21 31.00 21.73
CA SER A 715 25.46 30.38 22.23
C SER A 715 25.84 29.08 21.50
N GLN A 716 24.97 28.52 20.66
CA GLN A 716 25.31 27.49 19.64
C GLN A 716 24.35 27.55 18.42
N GLY A 717 24.02 28.76 17.96
CA GLY A 717 23.33 29.00 16.69
C GLY A 717 21.80 28.86 16.70
N ILE A 718 21.09 29.86 16.18
CA ILE A 718 19.70 29.69 15.74
C ILE A 718 19.73 29.22 14.30
N ARG A 719 18.89 28.22 14.00
CA ARG A 719 18.96 27.48 12.75
C ARG A 719 17.55 27.14 12.28
N ALA A 720 17.09 27.91 11.30
CA ALA A 720 15.89 27.60 10.54
C ALA A 720 16.37 27.05 9.19
N GLU A 721 16.20 25.73 9.00
CA GLU A 721 16.73 25.06 7.81
C GLU A 721 15.62 24.79 6.82
N LEU A 722 15.94 25.11 5.57
CA LEU A 722 15.35 24.41 4.47
C LEU A 722 16.30 23.34 3.93
N ARG A 723 15.83 22.10 3.79
CA ARG A 723 16.61 21.02 3.18
C ARG A 723 15.98 20.55 1.88
N ASP A 724 16.79 20.50 0.83
CA ASP A 724 16.50 19.74 -0.39
C ASP A 724 17.07 18.32 -0.24
N TRP A 725 16.21 17.32 -0.13
CA TRP A 725 16.59 15.92 0.10
C TRP A 725 16.83 15.12 -1.17
N TYR A 726 16.68 15.72 -2.35
CA TYR A 726 16.93 14.98 -3.58
C TYR A 726 18.44 14.78 -3.75
N ASN A 727 18.89 13.55 -3.55
CA ASN A 727 20.26 13.15 -3.84
C ASN A 727 20.57 13.45 -5.32
N ALA A 728 21.49 14.38 -5.57
CA ALA A 728 22.00 14.58 -6.94
C ALA A 728 22.63 13.26 -7.41
N PRO A 729 22.25 12.73 -8.58
CA PRO A 729 22.90 11.56 -9.12
C PRO A 729 24.39 11.87 -9.30
N PHE A 730 25.24 10.92 -8.91
CA PHE A 730 26.66 11.02 -9.19
C PHE A 730 26.90 11.04 -10.71
N GLU A 731 27.96 11.73 -11.12
CA GLU A 731 28.38 11.94 -12.50
C GLU A 731 27.35 12.70 -13.36
N THR A 732 26.49 13.54 -12.74
CA THR A 732 25.54 14.41 -13.46
C THR A 732 25.64 15.86 -13.02
N ASP A 733 25.57 16.77 -14.00
CA ASP A 733 25.44 18.20 -13.76
C ASP A 733 24.02 18.49 -13.26
N THR A 734 23.92 19.06 -12.06
CA THR A 734 22.66 19.55 -11.50
C THR A 734 22.78 21.03 -11.24
N TRP A 735 21.78 21.79 -11.68
CA TRP A 735 21.70 23.22 -11.45
C TRP A 735 20.73 23.54 -10.33
N TYR A 736 21.10 24.53 -9.51
CA TYR A 736 20.32 25.05 -8.39
C TYR A 736 20.27 26.57 -8.48
N GLY A 737 19.09 27.17 -8.33
CA GLY A 737 18.94 28.62 -8.29
C GLY A 737 18.04 29.05 -7.15
N PHE A 738 18.32 30.19 -6.51
CA PHE A 738 17.43 30.85 -5.54
C PHE A 738 17.72 32.35 -5.44
N ALA A 739 16.71 33.12 -5.05
CA ALA A 739 16.80 34.54 -4.77
C ALA A 739 16.89 34.77 -3.25
N THR A 740 17.74 35.70 -2.80
CA THR A 740 17.86 36.10 -1.40
C THR A 740 17.75 37.60 -1.24
N TYR A 741 16.99 38.06 -0.25
CA TYR A 741 16.88 39.47 0.12
C TYR A 741 17.22 39.66 1.60
N LEU A 742 18.06 40.65 1.87
CA LEU A 742 18.36 41.13 3.23
C LEU A 742 17.81 42.55 3.34
N ALA A 743 17.09 42.83 4.43
CA ALA A 743 16.47 44.13 4.65
C ALA A 743 17.51 45.26 4.78
N GLU A 744 17.14 46.49 4.45
CA GLU A 744 18.05 47.66 4.50
C GLU A 744 18.57 47.96 5.91
N ASP A 745 17.78 47.64 6.93
CA ASP A 745 18.09 47.80 8.35
C ASP A 745 18.88 46.62 8.94
N PHE A 746 19.31 45.67 8.11
CA PHE A 746 20.10 44.52 8.54
C PHE A 746 21.49 44.94 9.03
N ALA A 747 21.68 44.96 10.36
CA ALA A 747 22.91 45.38 11.01
C ALA A 747 23.46 44.32 11.99
N PRO A 748 24.15 43.26 11.51
CA PRO A 748 24.80 42.32 12.40
C PRO A 748 25.95 43.00 13.16
N PRO A 749 26.26 42.61 14.41
CA PRO A 749 27.39 43.17 15.15
C PRO A 749 28.70 43.00 14.38
N ARG A 750 29.66 43.92 14.57
CA ARG A 750 31.00 43.80 13.97
C ARG A 750 31.62 42.44 14.29
N GLU A 751 32.28 41.83 13.30
CA GLU A 751 32.89 40.50 13.38
C GLU A 751 31.89 39.32 13.54
N THR A 752 30.58 39.59 13.55
CA THR A 752 29.52 38.56 13.56
C THR A 752 29.01 38.31 12.14
N GLY A 753 29.33 37.14 11.58
CA GLY A 753 28.92 36.78 10.22
C GLY A 753 27.56 36.12 10.17
N VAL A 754 26.78 36.41 9.13
CA VAL A 754 25.50 35.76 8.84
C VAL A 754 25.64 34.79 7.70
N VAL A 755 25.33 33.52 7.92
CA VAL A 755 25.33 32.54 6.84
C VAL A 755 24.01 32.62 6.08
N LEU A 756 24.07 32.66 4.75
CA LEU A 756 22.90 32.70 3.87
C LEU A 756 22.55 31.34 3.25
N ALA A 757 23.57 30.53 2.94
CA ALA A 757 23.40 29.18 2.41
C ALA A 757 24.59 28.27 2.73
N GLN A 758 24.36 26.96 2.87
CA GLN A 758 25.40 25.96 3.12
C GLN A 758 25.08 24.60 2.48
N TRP A 759 26.10 23.89 1.99
CA TRP A 759 26.01 22.49 1.55
C TRP A 759 26.48 21.55 2.65
N HIS A 760 25.85 20.38 2.80
CA HIS A 760 26.28 19.34 3.76
C HIS A 760 26.30 17.94 3.12
N ASP A 761 27.19 17.09 3.62
CA ASP A 761 27.22 15.65 3.35
C ASP A 761 26.28 14.91 4.34
N GLN A 762 25.46 13.97 3.85
CA GLN A 762 24.53 13.17 4.67
C GLN A 762 25.26 12.20 5.61
N ALA A 763 26.45 11.69 5.24
CA ALA A 763 27.15 10.64 5.98
C ALA A 763 27.73 11.10 7.34
N ARG A 764 27.67 12.41 7.65
CA ARG A 764 28.30 13.02 8.84
C ARG A 764 27.36 13.83 9.73
N LEU A 765 26.08 13.47 9.83
CA LEU A 765 25.25 13.90 10.97
C LEU A 765 25.77 13.20 12.25
N GLY A 766 26.93 13.63 12.75
CA GLY A 766 27.67 13.04 13.86
C GLY A 766 29.16 13.45 14.00
N ASP A 767 29.72 14.25 13.08
CA ASP A 767 31.12 14.74 13.15
C ASP A 767 31.25 15.95 14.10
N PRO A 768 32.17 15.92 15.10
CA PRO A 768 32.37 17.02 16.04
C PRO A 768 32.96 18.31 15.43
N SER A 769 33.49 18.29 14.20
CA SER A 769 33.99 19.50 13.53
C SER A 769 32.88 20.32 12.84
N GLY A 770 31.78 19.68 12.42
CA GLY A 770 30.55 20.33 11.93
C GLY A 770 30.65 21.25 10.70
N LYS A 771 31.81 21.35 10.01
CA LYS A 771 32.02 22.35 8.95
C LYS A 771 31.46 21.89 7.58
N PRO A 772 30.65 22.73 6.89
CA PRO A 772 30.08 22.39 5.59
C PRO A 772 31.13 22.42 4.46
N PRO A 773 31.05 21.56 3.44
CA PRO A 773 31.91 21.60 2.24
C PRO A 773 31.88 22.93 1.49
N LEU A 774 30.75 23.66 1.52
CA LEU A 774 30.61 25.01 0.97
C LEU A 774 29.65 25.84 1.83
N ALA A 775 29.97 27.11 2.08
CA ALA A 775 29.08 28.08 2.74
C ALA A 775 29.20 29.49 2.16
N ILE A 776 28.09 30.22 2.15
CA ILE A 776 27.97 31.62 1.75
C ILE A 776 27.65 32.44 3.00
N ARG A 777 28.45 33.46 3.28
CA ARG A 777 28.30 34.30 4.47
C ARG A 777 28.31 35.77 4.11
N TYR A 778 27.45 36.55 4.73
CA TYR A 778 27.55 38.00 4.77
C TYR A 778 28.30 38.41 6.04
N LEU A 779 29.45 39.08 5.89
CA LEU A 779 30.29 39.52 6.99
C LEU A 779 30.90 40.88 6.62
N ASP A 780 30.79 41.85 7.54
CA ASP A 780 31.38 43.19 7.42
C ASP A 780 31.10 43.88 6.05
N GLY A 781 29.86 43.79 5.57
CA GLY A 781 29.44 44.42 4.31
C GLY A 781 29.76 43.64 3.04
N ARG A 782 30.33 42.43 3.15
CA ARG A 782 30.79 41.62 2.02
C ARG A 782 30.18 40.23 2.03
N LEU A 783 29.97 39.67 0.84
CA LEU A 783 29.71 38.24 0.71
C LEU A 783 31.03 37.48 0.63
N ARG A 784 31.21 36.56 1.57
CA ARG A 784 32.34 35.64 1.67
C ARG A 784 31.89 34.22 1.38
N PHE A 785 32.55 33.59 0.41
CA PHE A 785 32.35 32.19 0.05
C PHE A 785 33.47 31.36 0.67
N THR A 786 33.11 30.29 1.36
CA THR A 786 34.08 29.38 1.98
C THR A 786 33.84 27.98 1.47
N GLY A 787 34.80 27.43 0.71
CA GLY A 787 34.84 26.02 0.31
C GLY A 787 35.98 25.26 0.99
N ALA A 788 35.83 23.94 1.14
CA ALA A 788 36.91 23.07 1.63
C ALA A 788 37.81 22.62 0.46
N ALA A 789 39.12 22.90 0.53
CA ALA A 789 40.11 22.22 -0.30
C ALA A 789 40.98 21.32 0.60
N SER A 790 40.92 20.02 0.36
CA SER A 790 41.63 18.96 1.10
C SER A 790 43.11 18.87 0.70
N PRO A 791 44.02 18.62 1.66
CA PRO A 791 44.84 17.40 1.53
C PRO A 791 44.78 16.42 2.73
N VAL A 792 44.38 16.86 3.92
CA VAL A 792 43.88 16.00 5.02
C VAL A 792 42.66 16.65 5.71
N ALA A 793 42.22 17.86 5.28
CA ALA A 793 41.11 18.72 5.75
C ALA A 793 40.75 18.63 7.26
N SER A 794 41.82 18.40 8.01
CA SER A 794 42.02 18.16 9.43
C SER A 794 42.39 19.50 10.08
N PRO A 795 42.47 19.62 11.41
CA PRO A 795 43.54 20.41 11.99
C PRO A 795 44.89 19.75 11.61
N ASP A 796 45.80 20.28 10.82
CA ASP A 796 45.85 21.32 9.79
C ASP A 796 47.26 21.13 9.20
N PRO A 797 47.43 20.94 7.88
CA PRO A 797 48.59 21.57 7.28
C PRO A 797 48.25 22.11 5.89
N GLU A 798 48.26 23.44 5.77
CA GLU A 798 48.13 24.20 4.53
C GLU A 798 46.71 24.24 3.90
N THR A 799 45.70 24.39 4.77
CA THR A 799 44.30 24.60 4.39
C THR A 799 44.11 25.87 3.53
N VAL A 800 44.17 25.74 2.20
CA VAL A 800 43.72 26.81 1.29
C VAL A 800 42.20 26.81 1.26
N HIS A 801 41.58 27.55 2.19
CA HIS A 801 40.23 28.05 1.96
C HIS A 801 40.30 29.00 0.76
N LEU A 802 39.78 28.58 -0.39
CA LEU A 802 39.56 29.51 -1.50
C LEU A 802 38.48 30.48 -1.06
N PHE A 803 38.92 31.62 -0.52
CA PHE A 803 38.05 32.74 -0.22
C PHE A 803 37.86 33.54 -1.50
N HIS A 804 36.63 33.54 -1.99
CA HIS A 804 36.18 34.58 -2.89
C HIS A 804 35.41 35.60 -2.05
N GLU A 805 35.91 36.84 -1.99
CA GLU A 805 35.17 37.97 -1.46
C GLU A 805 34.73 38.84 -2.62
N THR A 806 33.43 39.11 -2.69
CA THR A 806 32.90 40.13 -3.60
C THR A 806 32.48 41.35 -2.78
N ALA A 807 32.84 42.54 -3.26
CA ALA A 807 32.55 43.79 -2.58
C ALA A 807 31.19 44.35 -3.02
N GLU A 808 30.46 44.88 -2.03
CA GLU A 808 29.21 45.65 -2.14
C GLU A 808 27.99 44.90 -2.72
N VAL A 809 27.40 44.09 -1.85
CA VAL A 809 25.96 43.82 -1.94
C VAL A 809 25.22 44.97 -1.27
N ALA A 810 24.46 45.72 -2.05
CA ALA A 810 23.49 46.67 -1.47
C ALA A 810 22.42 45.87 -0.72
N LEU A 811 22.22 46.17 0.57
CA LEU A 811 21.06 45.71 1.31
C LEU A 811 19.80 46.34 0.68
N GLY A 812 18.62 45.72 0.88
CA GLY A 812 17.38 46.22 0.27
C GLY A 812 17.16 45.81 -1.18
N ARG A 813 17.94 44.87 -1.73
CA ARG A 813 17.69 44.28 -3.06
C ARG A 813 17.75 42.76 -3.04
N TRP A 814 17.03 42.14 -3.98
CA TRP A 814 17.14 40.71 -4.24
C TRP A 814 18.47 40.39 -4.92
N MET A 815 19.07 39.27 -4.51
CA MET A 815 20.28 38.69 -5.05
C MET A 815 19.94 37.31 -5.62
N ASP A 816 20.17 37.12 -6.91
CA ASP A 816 19.87 35.86 -7.59
C ASP A 816 21.14 34.99 -7.63
N PHE A 817 21.13 33.90 -6.87
CA PHE A 817 22.22 32.93 -6.84
C PHE A 817 21.90 31.73 -7.73
N VAL A 818 22.86 31.31 -8.56
CA VAL A 818 22.78 30.08 -9.35
C VAL A 818 24.05 29.26 -9.21
N PHE A 819 23.91 27.95 -9.08
CA PHE A 819 25.01 26.99 -8.96
C PHE A 819 24.87 25.89 -9.99
N ARG A 820 25.94 25.61 -10.76
CA ARG A 820 26.14 24.34 -11.47
C ARG A 820 26.96 23.45 -10.56
N ILE A 821 26.48 22.25 -10.27
CA ILE A 821 27.21 21.31 -9.43
C ILE A 821 27.31 19.96 -10.14
N HIS A 822 28.54 19.50 -10.31
CA HIS A 822 28.88 18.18 -10.80
C HIS A 822 29.57 17.37 -9.69
N TRP A 823 28.93 16.31 -9.23
CA TRP A 823 29.50 15.42 -8.21
C TRP A 823 30.11 14.19 -8.86
N SER A 824 31.43 14.03 -8.78
CA SER A 824 32.10 12.82 -9.30
C SER A 824 32.51 11.87 -8.16
N ARG A 825 32.29 10.57 -8.35
CA ARG A 825 32.75 9.50 -7.44
C ARG A 825 34.19 9.09 -7.74
N HIS A 826 34.56 9.14 -9.02
CA HIS A 826 35.82 8.60 -9.52
C HIS A 826 36.78 9.69 -10.04
N GLY A 827 36.39 10.97 -9.93
CA GLY A 827 37.14 12.15 -10.37
C GLY A 827 36.89 13.40 -9.51
N PRO A 828 37.40 14.57 -9.92
CA PRO A 828 37.18 15.82 -9.20
C PRO A 828 35.74 16.31 -9.38
N SER A 829 35.12 16.79 -8.31
CA SER A 829 33.83 17.49 -8.38
C SER A 829 34.04 18.92 -8.85
N GLU A 830 33.04 19.48 -9.54
CA GLU A 830 33.03 20.84 -10.06
C GLU A 830 31.83 21.63 -9.51
N ILE A 831 32.07 22.87 -9.10
CA ILE A 831 31.02 23.82 -8.68
C ILE A 831 31.27 25.15 -9.37
N ASP A 832 30.31 25.64 -10.16
CA ASP A 832 30.31 26.99 -10.69
C ASP A 832 29.17 27.78 -10.05
N ALA A 833 29.46 28.94 -9.48
CA ALA A 833 28.49 29.83 -8.87
C ALA A 833 28.36 31.12 -9.66
N PHE A 834 27.15 31.65 -9.70
CA PHE A 834 26.78 32.89 -10.36
C PHE A 834 25.95 33.74 -9.40
N LEU A 835 26.16 35.06 -9.45
CA LEU A 835 25.35 36.06 -8.74
C LEU A 835 24.83 37.06 -9.78
N ASP A 836 23.51 37.22 -9.84
CA ASP A 836 22.81 38.10 -10.79
C ASP A 836 23.25 37.83 -12.24
N GLY A 837 23.42 36.55 -12.58
CA GLY A 837 23.85 36.07 -13.90
C GLY A 837 25.34 36.26 -14.21
N LYS A 838 26.13 36.86 -13.31
CA LYS A 838 27.59 37.02 -13.49
C LYS A 838 28.33 35.87 -12.81
N PRO A 839 29.38 35.29 -13.44
CA PRO A 839 30.22 34.30 -12.79
C PRO A 839 30.81 34.86 -11.49
N LEU A 840 30.65 34.12 -10.41
CA LEU A 840 31.06 34.51 -9.07
C LEU A 840 32.30 33.72 -8.65
N PHE A 841 32.24 32.39 -8.69
CA PHE A 841 33.43 31.55 -8.50
C PHE A 841 33.24 30.19 -9.19
N SER A 842 34.36 29.54 -9.46
CA SER A 842 34.41 28.16 -9.92
C SER A 842 35.36 27.37 -9.02
N PHE A 843 34.95 26.18 -8.62
CA PHE A 843 35.73 25.26 -7.81
C PHE A 843 35.83 23.92 -8.54
N ARG A 844 37.02 23.33 -8.53
CA ARG A 844 37.28 21.98 -9.05
C ARG A 844 38.19 21.25 -8.08
N GLY A 845 37.72 20.15 -7.50
CA GLY A 845 38.48 19.40 -6.50
C GLY A 845 37.69 18.28 -5.84
N PRO A 846 38.33 17.46 -4.99
CA PRO A 846 37.64 16.39 -4.27
C PRO A 846 36.70 16.99 -3.23
N LEU A 847 35.39 16.77 -3.39
CA LEU A 847 34.39 17.17 -2.39
C LEU A 847 33.84 15.99 -1.58
N GLY A 848 34.35 14.76 -1.80
CA GLY A 848 33.80 13.53 -1.23
C GLY A 848 34.82 12.66 -0.49
N TYR A 849 34.36 12.05 0.61
CA TYR A 849 34.98 10.88 1.25
C TYR A 849 34.43 9.58 0.60
N PRO A 850 35.11 8.42 0.73
CA PRO A 850 34.79 7.20 0.00
C PRO A 850 33.53 6.42 0.47
N ASN A 851 32.60 7.02 1.22
CA ASN A 851 31.37 6.32 1.62
C ASN A 851 30.34 6.35 0.47
N GLU A 852 29.99 5.17 -0.05
CA GLU A 852 29.40 4.97 -1.40
C GLU A 852 27.87 5.18 -1.53
N ASP A 853 27.15 5.49 -0.44
CA ASP A 853 25.70 5.25 -0.40
C ASP A 853 24.78 6.49 -0.31
N GLN A 854 25.30 7.71 -0.09
CA GLN A 854 24.47 8.91 0.08
C GLN A 854 25.05 10.13 -0.62
N ALA A 855 24.20 10.91 -1.30
CA ALA A 855 24.61 12.14 -1.98
C ALA A 855 24.48 13.36 -1.04
N PRO A 856 25.21 14.45 -1.30
CA PRO A 856 25.12 15.66 -0.49
C PRO A 856 23.79 16.40 -0.71
N TYR A 857 23.46 17.30 0.21
CA TYR A 857 22.22 18.09 0.20
C TYR A 857 22.45 19.57 0.51
N PHE A 858 21.52 20.42 0.04
CA PHE A 858 21.62 21.86 0.14
C PHE A 858 20.76 22.44 1.26
N LYS A 859 21.28 23.47 1.94
CA LYS A 859 20.58 24.19 3.01
C LYS A 859 20.53 25.71 2.76
N LEU A 860 19.35 26.27 2.99
CA LEU A 860 19.10 27.71 3.08
C LEU A 860 18.64 28.08 4.49
N GLY A 861 19.04 29.27 4.95
CA GLY A 861 18.64 29.80 6.25
C GLY A 861 19.67 30.74 6.85
N LEU A 862 19.22 31.52 7.85
CA LEU A 862 20.07 32.47 8.57
C LEU A 862 20.72 31.81 9.78
N TYR A 863 22.00 32.09 9.97
CA TYR A 863 22.77 31.71 11.14
C TYR A 863 23.66 32.86 11.57
N ALA A 864 23.62 33.25 12.84
CA ALA A 864 24.52 34.22 13.43
C ALA A 864 25.37 33.57 14.52
N SER A 865 26.61 34.03 14.70
CA SER A 865 27.51 33.60 15.78
C SER A 865 27.85 34.78 16.68
N GLY A 866 26.97 35.11 17.62
CA GLY A 866 27.12 36.26 18.53
C GLY A 866 25.77 36.75 19.07
N PRO A 867 25.75 37.62 20.10
CA PRO A 867 24.52 38.24 20.59
C PRO A 867 23.90 39.14 19.50
N ILE A 868 22.57 39.05 19.34
CA ILE A 868 21.81 39.84 18.36
C ILE A 868 21.20 41.03 19.10
N GLU A 869 21.61 42.25 18.73
CA GLU A 869 21.14 43.51 19.33
C GLU A 869 19.98 44.14 18.55
N THR A 870 19.91 43.88 17.25
CA THR A 870 18.84 44.35 16.33
C THR A 870 18.24 43.15 15.57
N PRO A 871 16.95 43.19 15.21
CA PRO A 871 16.36 42.10 14.45
C PRO A 871 17.10 41.85 13.13
N LEU A 872 17.34 40.59 12.79
CA LEU A 872 17.94 40.20 11.51
C LEU A 872 16.88 39.48 10.69
N VAL A 873 16.43 40.10 9.60
CA VAL A 873 15.43 39.53 8.69
C VAL A 873 16.04 39.24 7.34
N GLY A 874 15.82 38.02 6.87
CA GLY A 874 16.24 37.57 5.54
C GLY A 874 15.14 36.77 4.87
N TYR A 875 15.05 36.91 3.56
CA TYR A 875 14.05 36.24 2.74
C TYR A 875 14.75 35.37 1.70
N HIS A 876 14.23 34.16 1.50
CA HIS A 876 14.63 33.29 0.40
C HIS A 876 13.41 32.99 -0.48
N ASP A 877 13.55 33.11 -1.79
CA ASP A 877 12.48 32.86 -2.77
C ASP A 877 13.05 32.17 -4.03
N ASN A 878 12.17 31.71 -4.93
CA ASN A 878 12.50 31.19 -6.25
C ASN A 878 13.54 30.07 -6.26
N TYR A 879 13.56 29.21 -5.23
CA TYR A 879 14.39 28.00 -5.30
C TYR A 879 13.90 27.10 -6.42
N SER A 880 14.84 26.63 -7.23
CA SER A 880 14.56 25.66 -8.27
C SER A 880 15.78 24.77 -8.51
N ARG A 881 15.49 23.55 -8.94
CA ARG A 881 16.48 22.55 -9.32
C ARG A 881 16.15 22.02 -10.71
N GLY A 882 17.17 21.80 -11.53
CA GLY A 882 16.96 21.36 -12.89
C GLY A 882 18.22 20.86 -13.59
N PRO A 883 18.06 20.22 -14.75
CA PRO A 883 19.16 19.67 -15.53
C PRO A 883 19.96 20.73 -16.32
N GLY A 884 19.53 21.99 -16.33
CA GLY A 884 20.18 23.06 -17.08
C GLY A 884 19.93 24.44 -16.48
N TYR A 885 20.83 25.40 -16.77
CA TYR A 885 20.77 26.77 -16.27
C TYR A 885 19.42 27.45 -16.54
N ASP A 886 18.92 27.35 -17.78
CA ASP A 886 17.65 27.94 -18.22
C ASP A 886 16.42 27.46 -17.43
N ALA A 887 16.51 26.28 -16.82
CA ALA A 887 15.43 25.68 -16.03
C ALA A 887 15.41 26.18 -14.57
N VAL A 888 16.52 26.77 -14.09
CA VAL A 888 16.66 27.20 -12.69
C VAL A 888 17.11 28.65 -12.51
N ASP A 889 17.35 29.38 -13.60
CA ASP A 889 17.74 30.78 -13.57
C ASP A 889 16.69 31.62 -12.79
N PRO A 890 17.01 32.10 -11.57
CA PRO A 890 16.09 32.82 -10.71
C PRO A 890 15.62 34.13 -11.37
N ALA A 891 16.46 34.74 -12.21
CA ALA A 891 16.15 35.99 -12.90
C ALA A 891 15.04 35.82 -13.94
N ARG A 892 14.82 34.59 -14.44
CA ARG A 892 13.77 34.24 -15.39
C ARG A 892 12.39 34.20 -14.72
N VAL A 893 12.35 33.83 -13.45
CA VAL A 893 11.13 33.75 -12.63
C VAL A 893 10.76 35.13 -12.08
N HIS A 894 11.74 35.95 -11.69
CA HIS A 894 11.52 37.32 -11.24
C HIS A 894 10.87 38.22 -12.31
N ARG A 895 11.27 38.10 -13.58
CA ARG A 895 10.68 38.90 -14.68
C ARG A 895 9.17 38.69 -14.92
N LEU A 896 8.60 37.58 -14.42
CA LEU A 896 7.16 37.29 -14.48
C LEU A 896 6.38 37.81 -13.26
N ALA A 897 7.05 38.15 -12.14
CA ALA A 897 6.43 38.44 -10.85
C ALA A 897 6.48 39.92 -10.41
N VAL A 898 7.32 40.76 -11.04
CA VAL A 898 7.49 42.19 -10.68
C VAL A 898 6.24 43.06 -10.95
N GLY A 899 5.18 42.49 -11.53
CA GLY A 899 3.91 43.21 -11.77
C GLY A 899 2.95 43.32 -10.57
N ALA A 900 3.19 42.69 -9.42
CA ALA A 900 2.13 42.56 -8.40
C ALA A 900 2.52 42.51 -6.91
N VAL A 901 3.70 42.98 -6.50
CA VAL A 901 4.00 43.09 -5.05
C VAL A 901 4.58 44.46 -4.72
N ALA A 902 3.70 45.38 -4.33
CA ALA A 902 4.10 46.53 -3.54
C ALA A 902 4.58 46.02 -2.17
N VAL A 903 5.88 46.16 -1.93
CA VAL A 903 6.47 46.12 -0.61
C VAL A 903 5.99 47.36 0.14
N THR A 904 5.16 47.17 1.16
CA THR A 904 4.91 48.18 2.20
C THR A 904 4.92 47.49 3.56
N GLU A 905 6.07 47.53 4.25
CA GLU A 905 6.15 47.65 5.72
C GLU A 905 6.05 49.15 6.08
N PRO A 906 5.86 49.61 7.34
CA PRO A 906 5.26 49.01 8.54
C PRO A 906 4.15 49.90 9.19
N ALA A 907 3.34 49.32 10.08
CA ALA A 907 2.72 49.97 11.26
C ALA A 907 2.45 48.92 12.33
#